data_AF-A0A1E7XEL3-F1
#
_entry.id   AF-A0A1E7XEL3-F1
#
_cell.length_a   1.000
_cell.length_b   1.000
_cell.length_c   1.000
_cell.angle_alpha   90.00
_cell.angle_beta   90.00
_cell.angle_gamma   90.00
#
_symmetry.space_group_name_H-M   'P 1'
#
loop_
_entity.id
_entity.type
_entity.pdbx_description
1 polymer ?
#
loop_
_entity_poly.entity_id
_entity_poly.type
_entity_poly.pdbx_seq_one_letter_code
_entity_poly.pdbx_strand_id
1 'polypeptide(L)'
;MNQGLKRFLGVLLTVIGIFLFFGTFAKADTSLNTMPTNNTSQMSKNDPIPQYGQSGKIGTVDWRFDGDHTLYIGPGTITSDDLPAEFAEVGDNYPWNGVPAQYIVAEWYLWKRKVTTMVIEGRLHLEGKAPVDFFGNMNNLTTIVGMENVDTSKATSMSRMFNYSRSLPSIDLSHLDSSNVTDMSMMFSTVFADSLDLSPLDTSKVTNMWGMFREAGIKHLNLNSFNTSSVTDMNSMFFYANQLVGLDVSHFDTRNVTDMGWMFGNLPQLTTLDLNNFVTPNLLTSASMFSGDYSLKSLDLSNFDTTKVTNMRDMFAIDQQSNRQSQLSKLVLGPKVNLLSDAPLPAPLGSDKWQAVDKGTITKPLGRPAYLPDDLIALYGAANSKHPTGTQTWVPGGDLPDSTTLNVHNVTIYVGDRWDPKLAFTSATDIDGNPIGLDKITVLGTVKPDVPGDYQVTYTYTYPYPYTNEKVVKNIWVHVRAKVSPKPNPTPVNPTPAPKPTPNNPNWNPSDPNHLNGTGLPNYAAVKGSAVYATKKIYMYKHGNFKKSQHIATYPKQKRINRPMFVVTGYARSHGGALRYKVRDVNHHSKTAGKRGYITANRKYVVRVYYQSVPKKKLITVINLKGVHAYKNKNLTKQVKHFKKGSHLRVKKIVKWNLTTRYQLTDGTYVTANKKLVIQGKY
;
A
#
# COMPACT_ATOMS: atom_id res chain seq x y z
N MET A 1 8.19 -7.93 51.96
CA MET A 1 9.34 -7.10 51.53
C MET A 1 9.34 -7.11 50.01
N ASN A 2 8.58 -6.29 49.30
CA ASN A 2 8.64 -4.84 49.14
C ASN A 2 10.02 -4.31 48.75
N GLN A 3 10.07 -3.78 47.52
CA GLN A 3 10.99 -2.77 46.97
C GLN A 3 12.45 -3.17 46.83
N GLY A 4 13.13 -2.92 45.72
CA GLY A 4 12.95 -1.83 44.80
C GLY A 4 14.22 -0.99 44.83
N LEU A 5 14.96 -1.01 43.74
CA LEU A 5 15.67 0.17 43.30
C LEU A 5 15.67 0.21 41.77
N LYS A 6 14.78 1.05 41.26
CA LYS A 6 14.69 1.47 39.87
C LYS A 6 15.62 2.68 39.69
N ARG A 7 16.43 2.62 38.63
CA ARG A 7 16.86 3.74 37.75
C ARG A 7 17.90 4.72 38.30
N PHE A 8 19.03 4.88 37.60
CA PHE A 8 19.30 5.99 36.64
C PHE A 8 20.74 5.92 36.06
N LEU A 9 20.85 6.02 34.71
CA LEU A 9 21.98 6.50 33.87
C LEU A 9 23.36 5.76 33.91
N GLY A 10 24.07 5.46 32.81
CA GLY A 10 23.90 5.78 31.39
C GLY A 10 24.88 5.05 30.44
N VAL A 11 24.40 4.81 29.21
CA VAL A 11 25.03 4.82 27.86
C VAL A 11 26.57 4.64 27.75
N LEU A 12 27.05 3.60 27.02
CA LEU A 12 27.68 3.66 25.66
C LEU A 12 28.35 2.32 25.24
N LEU A 13 28.16 1.92 23.96
CA LEU A 13 28.83 0.89 23.10
C LEU A 13 28.65 -0.64 23.37
N THR A 14 28.61 -1.58 22.41
CA THR A 14 28.22 -1.74 20.98
C THR A 14 28.54 -3.21 20.60
N VAL A 15 27.54 -3.94 20.07
CA VAL A 15 27.56 -4.99 19.00
C VAL A 15 28.63 -6.11 19.01
N ILE A 16 28.17 -7.37 19.12
CA ILE A 16 28.41 -8.56 18.25
C ILE A 16 27.92 -9.81 19.02
N GLY A 17 27.12 -10.66 18.39
CA GLY A 17 26.91 -12.04 18.85
C GLY A 17 25.47 -12.51 18.98
N ILE A 18 24.75 -12.66 17.85
CA ILE A 18 23.62 -13.60 17.76
C ILE A 18 23.63 -14.21 16.35
N PHE A 19 24.22 -15.40 16.22
CA PHE A 19 23.88 -16.40 15.20
C PHE A 19 24.21 -17.76 15.82
N LEU A 20 23.19 -18.48 16.25
CA LEU A 20 23.11 -19.93 16.43
C LEU A 20 21.78 -20.22 17.11
N PHE A 21 20.80 -20.74 16.37
CA PHE A 21 19.78 -21.71 16.81
C PHE A 21 18.71 -21.79 15.72
N PHE A 22 18.66 -22.89 14.98
CA PHE A 22 17.42 -23.60 14.66
C PHE A 22 17.76 -25.04 14.31
N GLY A 23 17.25 -25.97 15.13
CA GLY A 23 17.22 -27.39 14.85
C GLY A 23 15.99 -27.97 15.54
N THR A 24 15.12 -28.58 14.73
CA THR A 24 14.27 -29.77 14.93
C THR A 24 12.93 -29.59 14.20
N PHE A 25 12.64 -30.46 13.22
CA PHE A 25 11.42 -31.28 13.15
C PHE A 25 11.49 -32.23 11.94
N ALA A 26 11.07 -33.48 12.16
CA ALA A 26 10.99 -34.57 11.19
C ALA A 26 9.60 -35.25 11.27
N LYS A 27 9.17 -35.80 10.12
CA LYS A 27 8.01 -36.67 9.76
C LYS A 27 6.65 -35.95 9.51
N ALA A 28 6.25 -35.67 8.26
CA ALA A 28 5.77 -36.51 7.11
C ALA A 28 4.32 -37.01 7.33
N ASP A 29 3.33 -36.91 6.42
CA ASP A 29 3.26 -36.93 4.94
C ASP A 29 1.90 -36.26 4.52
N THR A 30 1.67 -35.56 3.39
CA THR A 30 1.57 -36.13 2.03
C THR A 30 1.88 -35.12 0.90
N SER A 31 2.97 -35.46 0.17
CA SER A 31 3.30 -35.20 -1.23
C SER A 31 3.55 -33.76 -1.75
N LEU A 32 4.82 -33.55 -2.14
CA LEU A 32 5.37 -32.50 -3.03
C LEU A 32 5.58 -31.10 -2.43
N ASN A 33 6.29 -31.01 -1.30
CA ASN A 33 7.17 -29.87 -1.03
C ASN A 33 8.13 -30.20 0.14
N THR A 34 9.32 -30.68 -0.20
CA THR A 34 10.48 -30.68 0.70
C THR A 34 11.70 -30.25 -0.10
N MET A 35 12.10 -28.98 0.06
CA MET A 35 13.47 -28.60 -0.25
C MET A 35 14.40 -29.29 0.77
N PRO A 36 15.52 -29.88 0.32
CA PRO A 36 16.47 -30.50 1.22
C PRO A 36 17.20 -29.41 2.02
N THR A 37 16.88 -29.31 3.31
CA THR A 37 17.66 -28.55 4.29
C THR A 37 18.96 -29.25 4.70
N ASN A 38 19.32 -30.36 4.04
CA ASN A 38 20.54 -31.11 4.25
C ASN A 38 21.33 -31.19 2.95
N ASN A 39 22.04 -30.13 2.58
CA ASN A 39 23.26 -30.28 1.76
C ASN A 39 24.31 -29.22 2.05
N THR A 40 24.42 -28.79 3.31
CA THR A 40 25.75 -28.51 3.83
C THR A 40 26.45 -29.86 3.94
N SER A 41 27.25 -30.24 2.95
CA SER A 41 28.43 -31.04 3.27
C SER A 41 29.22 -30.21 4.28
N GLN A 42 29.01 -30.50 5.56
CA GLN A 42 29.93 -30.03 6.59
C GLN A 42 31.30 -30.49 6.12
N MET A 43 32.23 -29.54 5.93
CA MET A 43 33.62 -29.87 5.66
C MET A 43 34.05 -30.89 6.70
N SER A 44 34.40 -32.08 6.26
CA SER A 44 35.13 -32.96 7.14
C SER A 44 36.51 -32.32 7.35
N LYS A 45 37.04 -32.34 8.57
CA LYS A 45 38.48 -32.10 8.79
C LYS A 45 39.33 -33.06 7.94
N ASN A 46 38.74 -34.15 7.45
CA ASN A 46 39.37 -35.21 6.70
C ASN A 46 39.14 -35.12 5.18
N ASP A 47 38.54 -34.04 4.64
CA ASP A 47 38.47 -33.87 3.18
C ASP A 47 39.90 -33.72 2.62
N PRO A 48 40.28 -34.45 1.55
CA PRO A 48 41.63 -34.42 1.01
C PRO A 48 41.99 -33.00 0.54
N ILE A 49 43.13 -32.50 1.03
CA ILE A 49 43.80 -31.29 0.56
C ILE A 49 44.81 -31.74 -0.51
N PRO A 50 45.08 -30.95 -1.58
CA PRO A 50 46.16 -31.25 -2.50
C PRO A 50 47.45 -31.49 -1.69
N GLN A 51 48.15 -32.60 -1.95
CA GLN A 51 49.44 -32.84 -1.28
C GLN A 51 50.41 -31.71 -1.63
N TYR A 52 51.29 -31.34 -0.69
CA TYR A 52 52.34 -30.36 -0.90
C TYR A 52 53.08 -30.64 -2.22
N GLY A 53 53.13 -29.66 -3.12
CA GLY A 53 53.80 -29.79 -4.41
C GLY A 53 52.95 -30.39 -5.54
N GLN A 54 51.65 -30.63 -5.32
CA GLN A 54 50.75 -30.91 -6.45
C GLN A 54 50.71 -29.72 -7.40
N SER A 55 50.91 -30.02 -8.67
CA SER A 55 50.95 -29.06 -9.76
C SER A 55 50.36 -29.67 -11.01
N GLY A 56 49.97 -28.81 -11.94
CA GLY A 56 49.48 -29.23 -13.23
C GLY A 56 49.44 -28.07 -14.20
N LYS A 57 48.73 -28.27 -15.30
CA LYS A 57 48.59 -27.27 -16.36
C LYS A 57 47.16 -27.17 -16.82
N ILE A 58 46.71 -25.96 -17.13
CA ILE A 58 45.45 -25.69 -17.81
C ILE A 58 45.75 -24.78 -19.00
N GLY A 59 45.51 -25.26 -20.22
CA GLY A 59 46.00 -24.63 -21.43
C GLY A 59 47.52 -24.42 -21.41
N THR A 60 47.96 -23.16 -21.45
CA THR A 60 49.39 -22.82 -21.32
C THR A 60 49.84 -22.46 -19.91
N VAL A 61 48.92 -22.42 -18.95
CA VAL A 61 49.15 -21.94 -17.58
C VAL A 61 49.50 -23.09 -16.65
N ASP A 62 50.66 -22.99 -16.01
CA ASP A 62 51.04 -23.89 -14.92
C ASP A 62 50.35 -23.44 -13.62
N TRP A 63 49.87 -24.41 -12.83
CA TRP A 63 49.36 -24.16 -11.48
C TRP A 63 50.06 -25.06 -10.48
N ARG A 64 50.19 -24.59 -9.23
CA ARG A 64 50.72 -25.42 -8.13
C ARG A 64 50.10 -25.04 -6.78
N PHE A 65 50.07 -26.01 -5.87
CA PHE A 65 49.61 -25.83 -4.50
C PHE A 65 50.76 -26.09 -3.52
N ASP A 66 51.01 -25.14 -2.62
CA ASP A 66 52.15 -25.21 -1.69
C ASP A 66 51.84 -25.89 -0.36
N GLY A 67 50.68 -26.54 -0.22
CA GLY A 67 50.28 -27.24 1.00
C GLY A 67 49.85 -26.33 2.16
N ASP A 68 50.07 -25.01 2.10
CA ASP A 68 49.65 -24.01 3.11
C ASP A 68 48.46 -23.20 2.61
N HIS A 69 47.49 -23.89 2.00
CA HIS A 69 46.27 -23.31 1.46
C HIS A 69 46.47 -22.23 0.38
N THR A 70 47.66 -22.15 -0.24
CA THR A 70 47.95 -21.20 -1.32
C THR A 70 48.00 -21.89 -2.68
N LEU A 71 47.27 -21.32 -3.63
CA LEU A 71 47.25 -21.71 -5.04
C LEU A 71 48.01 -20.68 -5.88
N TYR A 72 49.05 -21.12 -6.57
CA TYR A 72 49.81 -20.29 -7.50
C TYR A 72 49.39 -20.58 -8.93
N ILE A 73 49.17 -19.52 -9.69
CA ILE A 73 48.80 -19.52 -11.10
C ILE A 73 49.90 -18.79 -11.88
N GLY A 74 50.57 -19.50 -12.77
CA GLY A 74 51.61 -18.95 -13.62
C GLY A 74 51.07 -18.07 -14.75
N PRO A 75 51.96 -17.42 -15.52
CA PRO A 75 51.58 -16.70 -16.72
C PRO A 75 51.13 -17.65 -17.82
N GLY A 76 50.30 -17.15 -18.75
CA GLY A 76 49.85 -17.91 -19.92
C GLY A 76 48.45 -17.55 -20.35
N THR A 77 47.81 -18.46 -21.06
CA THR A 77 46.48 -18.31 -21.64
C THR A 77 45.64 -19.53 -21.30
N ILE A 78 44.41 -19.26 -20.87
CA ILE A 78 43.33 -20.23 -20.73
C ILE A 78 42.23 -19.78 -21.69
N THR A 79 41.80 -20.69 -22.55
CA THR A 79 40.70 -20.51 -23.50
C THR A 79 39.52 -21.39 -23.10
N SER A 80 38.37 -21.21 -23.76
CA SER A 80 37.19 -22.07 -23.55
C SER A 80 37.49 -23.56 -23.77
N ASP A 81 38.40 -23.89 -24.70
CA ASP A 81 38.73 -25.27 -25.08
C ASP A 81 39.64 -25.95 -24.06
N ASP A 82 40.29 -25.16 -23.19
CA ASP A 82 41.15 -25.65 -22.12
C ASP A 82 40.36 -26.03 -20.86
N LEU A 83 39.10 -25.63 -20.77
CA LEU A 83 38.22 -25.96 -19.64
C LEU A 83 37.73 -27.40 -19.78
N PRO A 84 37.80 -28.23 -18.71
CA PRO A 84 37.20 -29.56 -18.74
C PRO A 84 35.71 -29.49 -19.08
N ALA A 85 35.19 -30.46 -19.86
CA ALA A 85 33.78 -30.52 -20.27
C ALA A 85 32.80 -30.43 -19.08
N GLU A 86 33.25 -30.86 -17.91
CA GLU A 86 32.56 -30.78 -16.61
C GLU A 86 32.24 -29.33 -16.18
N PHE A 87 33.09 -28.37 -16.53
CA PHE A 87 32.85 -26.93 -16.31
C PHE A 87 31.92 -26.33 -17.37
N ALA A 88 31.84 -26.95 -18.55
CA ALA A 88 30.96 -26.54 -19.64
C ALA A 88 29.51 -27.05 -19.46
N GLU A 89 29.30 -28.15 -18.73
CA GLU A 89 28.01 -28.86 -18.60
C GLU A 89 27.22 -28.58 -17.30
N VAL A 90 27.70 -27.77 -16.36
CA VAL A 90 26.83 -27.22 -15.29
C VAL A 90 25.97 -26.11 -15.92
N GLY A 91 25.09 -26.53 -16.82
CA GLY A 91 24.23 -25.68 -17.62
C GLY A 91 23.24 -24.91 -16.77
N ASP A 92 22.62 -23.93 -17.43
CA ASP A 92 21.67 -22.94 -16.91
C ASP A 92 20.39 -23.53 -16.28
N ASN A 93 20.32 -24.86 -16.12
CA ASN A 93 19.14 -25.67 -15.78
C ASN A 93 19.28 -26.47 -14.47
N TYR A 94 20.07 -26.03 -13.49
CA TYR A 94 19.99 -26.58 -12.13
C TYR A 94 19.08 -25.71 -11.24
N PRO A 95 17.75 -25.95 -11.22
CA PRO A 95 16.88 -25.36 -10.23
C PRO A 95 17.12 -26.11 -8.92
N TRP A 96 17.78 -25.43 -7.98
CA TRP A 96 17.79 -25.78 -6.56
C TRP A 96 18.51 -27.09 -6.17
N ASN A 97 19.33 -26.95 -5.13
CA ASN A 97 20.04 -27.98 -4.38
C ASN A 97 21.30 -28.45 -5.08
N GLY A 98 22.42 -28.32 -4.36
CA GLY A 98 23.76 -28.59 -4.86
C GLY A 98 23.84 -29.82 -5.74
N VAL A 99 24.72 -29.71 -6.74
CA VAL A 99 25.26 -30.82 -7.53
C VAL A 99 25.18 -32.09 -6.68
N PRO A 100 24.33 -33.07 -7.04
CA PRO A 100 24.23 -34.30 -6.26
C PRO A 100 25.63 -34.85 -6.06
N ALA A 101 26.00 -35.27 -4.85
CA ALA A 101 27.37 -35.63 -4.50
C ALA A 101 27.98 -36.69 -5.45
N GLN A 102 27.14 -37.46 -6.14
CA GLN A 102 27.52 -38.41 -7.19
C GLN A 102 28.08 -37.78 -8.48
N TYR A 103 27.91 -36.47 -8.70
CA TYR A 103 28.50 -35.66 -9.77
C TYR A 103 29.62 -34.74 -9.27
N ILE A 104 29.88 -34.72 -7.95
CA ILE A 104 31.11 -34.13 -7.37
C ILE A 104 32.22 -35.16 -7.59
N VAL A 105 32.66 -35.31 -8.84
CA VAL A 105 33.73 -36.26 -9.19
C VAL A 105 34.93 -35.50 -9.73
N ALA A 106 35.37 -34.46 -9.03
CA ALA A 106 36.68 -33.87 -9.24
C ALA A 106 37.26 -33.46 -7.89
N GLU A 107 38.39 -34.06 -7.51
CA GLU A 107 39.17 -33.69 -6.32
C GLU A 107 39.39 -32.16 -6.24
N TRP A 108 39.54 -31.52 -7.40
CA TRP A 108 39.61 -30.08 -7.58
C TRP A 108 38.48 -29.27 -6.90
N TYR A 109 37.21 -29.73 -6.96
CA TYR A 109 36.10 -29.00 -6.34
C TYR A 109 36.19 -29.01 -4.80
N LEU A 110 36.76 -30.07 -4.22
CA LEU A 110 37.04 -30.14 -2.79
C LEU A 110 38.26 -29.28 -2.43
N TRP A 111 39.27 -29.24 -3.29
CA TRP A 111 40.49 -28.45 -3.10
C TRP A 111 40.25 -26.95 -3.10
N LYS A 112 39.48 -26.44 -4.07
CA LYS A 112 39.20 -24.99 -4.19
C LYS A 112 38.52 -24.40 -2.96
N ARG A 113 37.73 -25.20 -2.23
CA ARG A 113 37.09 -24.80 -0.97
C ARG A 113 38.10 -24.61 0.18
N LYS A 114 39.31 -25.16 0.07
CA LYS A 114 40.38 -25.09 1.07
C LYS A 114 41.41 -24.01 0.76
N VAL A 115 41.40 -23.42 -0.43
CA VAL A 115 42.29 -22.32 -0.81
C VAL A 115 41.95 -21.08 0.01
N THR A 116 42.94 -20.49 0.68
CA THR A 116 42.82 -19.22 1.42
C THR A 116 43.51 -18.06 0.71
N THR A 117 44.52 -18.37 -0.11
CA THR A 117 45.28 -17.39 -0.89
C THR A 117 45.43 -17.88 -2.34
N MET A 118 45.19 -17.00 -3.30
CA MET A 118 45.57 -17.23 -4.70
C MET A 118 46.64 -16.21 -5.10
N VAL A 119 47.69 -16.67 -5.78
CA VAL A 119 48.78 -15.83 -6.30
C VAL A 119 48.87 -15.99 -7.81
N ILE A 120 48.71 -14.89 -8.55
CA ILE A 120 48.82 -14.84 -10.00
C ILE A 120 50.18 -14.22 -10.33
N GLU A 121 51.14 -15.05 -10.72
CA GLU A 121 52.56 -14.73 -10.72
C GLU A 121 53.02 -13.93 -11.94
N GLY A 122 52.20 -13.87 -12.99
CA GLY A 122 52.47 -13.14 -14.20
C GLY A 122 51.24 -13.07 -15.09
N ARG A 123 51.38 -12.45 -16.26
CA ARG A 123 50.26 -12.13 -17.15
C ARG A 123 49.44 -13.38 -17.52
N LEU A 124 48.18 -13.37 -17.12
CA LEU A 124 47.21 -14.45 -17.27
C LEU A 124 46.08 -13.98 -18.19
N HIS A 125 46.01 -14.54 -19.39
CA HIS A 125 44.95 -14.25 -20.35
C HIS A 125 43.79 -15.24 -20.18
N LEU A 126 42.60 -14.73 -19.89
CA LEU A 126 41.38 -15.53 -19.81
C LEU A 126 40.48 -15.18 -21.00
N GLU A 127 40.48 -16.05 -22.02
CA GLU A 127 39.78 -15.83 -23.29
C GLU A 127 38.47 -16.62 -23.38
N GLY A 128 37.46 -16.06 -24.07
CA GLY A 128 36.16 -16.71 -24.24
C GLY A 128 35.45 -16.95 -22.91
N LYS A 129 35.16 -18.21 -22.58
CA LYS A 129 34.51 -18.62 -21.33
C LYS A 129 35.49 -18.96 -20.20
N ALA A 130 36.80 -18.79 -20.39
CA ALA A 130 37.81 -19.10 -19.36
C ALA A 130 37.58 -18.41 -17.99
N PRO A 131 37.04 -17.18 -17.89
CA PRO A 131 36.75 -16.57 -16.58
C PRO A 131 35.60 -17.24 -15.79
N VAL A 132 34.79 -18.10 -16.44
CA VAL A 132 33.66 -18.75 -15.79
C VAL A 132 34.13 -19.58 -14.61
N ASP A 133 33.53 -19.34 -13.44
CA ASP A 133 33.87 -20.01 -12.18
C ASP A 133 35.34 -19.88 -11.72
N PHE A 134 36.16 -18.98 -12.29
CA PHE A 134 37.61 -18.95 -12.04
C PHE A 134 37.98 -18.74 -10.57
N PHE A 135 37.31 -17.81 -9.87
CA PHE A 135 37.37 -17.65 -8.41
C PHE A 135 36.15 -18.28 -7.70
N GLY A 136 35.29 -18.98 -8.45
CA GLY A 136 34.01 -19.49 -7.99
C GLY A 136 34.14 -20.69 -7.05
N ASN A 137 33.34 -20.69 -5.99
CA ASN A 137 33.26 -21.67 -4.91
C ASN A 137 34.55 -21.77 -4.07
N MET A 138 35.40 -20.75 -4.08
CA MET A 138 36.55 -20.63 -3.19
C MET A 138 36.12 -20.01 -1.85
N ASN A 139 35.30 -20.75 -1.09
CA ASN A 139 34.60 -20.21 0.09
C ASN A 139 35.51 -19.65 1.19
N ASN A 140 36.76 -20.15 1.28
CA ASN A 140 37.75 -19.75 2.28
C ASN A 140 38.80 -18.77 1.71
N LEU A 141 38.69 -18.37 0.44
CA LEU A 141 39.61 -17.43 -0.17
C LEU A 141 39.47 -16.07 0.50
N THR A 142 40.59 -15.59 1.05
CA THR A 142 40.67 -14.29 1.75
C THR A 142 41.54 -13.29 1.00
N THR A 143 42.47 -13.79 0.18
CA THR A 143 43.47 -12.95 -0.51
C THR A 143 43.67 -13.41 -1.95
N ILE A 144 43.65 -12.47 -2.88
CA ILE A 144 44.10 -12.63 -4.27
C ILE A 144 45.28 -11.67 -4.46
N VAL A 145 46.44 -12.20 -4.83
CA VAL A 145 47.65 -11.44 -5.15
C VAL A 145 47.87 -11.49 -6.66
N GLY A 146 48.19 -10.35 -7.28
CA GLY A 146 48.46 -10.28 -8.72
C GLY A 146 47.20 -10.11 -9.58
N MET A 147 46.14 -9.48 -9.08
CA MET A 147 44.92 -9.25 -9.86
C MET A 147 45.18 -8.36 -11.09
N GLU A 148 46.17 -7.47 -11.01
CA GLU A 148 46.68 -6.65 -12.11
C GLU A 148 47.26 -7.46 -13.28
N ASN A 149 47.56 -8.75 -13.07
CA ASN A 149 48.07 -9.64 -14.10
C ASN A 149 46.95 -10.31 -14.90
N VAL A 150 45.68 -10.19 -14.49
CA VAL A 150 44.55 -10.83 -15.14
C VAL A 150 44.08 -9.99 -16.32
N ASP A 151 44.11 -10.58 -17.52
CA ASP A 151 43.66 -9.97 -18.76
C ASP A 151 42.42 -10.70 -19.28
N THR A 152 41.27 -10.02 -19.21
CA THR A 152 39.97 -10.54 -19.68
C THR A 152 39.48 -9.85 -20.95
N SER A 153 40.34 -9.13 -21.68
CA SER A 153 39.95 -8.33 -22.86
C SER A 153 39.26 -9.14 -23.98
N LYS A 154 39.49 -10.45 -24.00
CA LYS A 154 38.85 -11.40 -24.94
C LYS A 154 37.80 -12.31 -24.28
N ALA A 155 37.41 -12.04 -23.05
CA ALA A 155 36.34 -12.77 -22.38
C ALA A 155 34.99 -12.48 -23.04
N THR A 156 34.20 -13.54 -23.23
CA THR A 156 32.80 -13.46 -23.69
C THR A 156 31.81 -13.78 -22.58
N SER A 157 32.25 -14.46 -21.51
CA SER A 157 31.46 -14.70 -20.30
C SER A 157 32.32 -14.54 -19.05
N MET A 158 31.73 -13.95 -18.01
CA MET A 158 32.26 -13.90 -16.65
C MET A 158 31.27 -14.52 -15.65
N SER A 159 30.41 -15.42 -16.14
CA SER A 159 29.41 -16.04 -15.28
C SER A 159 30.06 -16.81 -14.14
N ARG A 160 29.46 -16.69 -12.94
CA ARG A 160 29.91 -17.33 -11.71
C ARG A 160 31.36 -17.03 -11.29
N MET A 161 32.04 -16.05 -11.89
CA MET A 161 33.48 -15.79 -11.67
C MET A 161 33.85 -15.66 -10.19
N PHE A 162 33.01 -15.03 -9.35
CA PHE A 162 33.20 -14.92 -7.90
C PHE A 162 32.09 -15.61 -7.08
N ASN A 163 31.29 -16.49 -7.69
CA ASN A 163 30.18 -17.16 -7.02
C ASN A 163 30.65 -17.90 -5.76
N TYR A 164 29.92 -17.79 -4.64
CA TYR A 164 30.29 -18.37 -3.33
C TYR A 164 31.65 -17.94 -2.73
N SER A 165 32.24 -16.83 -3.19
CA SER A 165 33.46 -16.25 -2.59
C SER A 165 33.15 -15.49 -1.29
N ARG A 166 32.74 -16.21 -0.25
CA ARG A 166 32.18 -15.66 0.99
C ARG A 166 33.20 -15.01 1.92
N SER A 167 34.48 -15.41 1.84
CA SER A 167 35.52 -14.96 2.78
C SER A 167 36.39 -13.82 2.24
N LEU A 168 36.20 -13.41 0.98
CA LEU A 168 36.91 -12.27 0.41
C LEU A 168 36.36 -10.97 1.04
N PRO A 169 37.19 -10.17 1.73
CA PRO A 169 36.75 -8.91 2.34
C PRO A 169 36.46 -7.84 1.28
N SER A 170 37.17 -7.90 0.14
CA SER A 170 37.03 -7.00 -1.01
C SER A 170 37.38 -7.75 -2.30
N ILE A 171 36.81 -7.29 -3.42
CA ILE A 171 37.12 -7.80 -4.76
C ILE A 171 37.55 -6.60 -5.60
N ASP A 172 38.77 -6.62 -6.12
CA ASP A 172 39.26 -5.61 -7.06
C ASP A 172 38.87 -5.99 -8.49
N LEU A 173 38.05 -5.15 -9.11
CA LEU A 173 37.57 -5.33 -10.48
C LEU A 173 38.25 -4.38 -11.47
N SER A 174 39.14 -3.49 -11.01
CA SER A 174 39.69 -2.37 -11.81
C SER A 174 40.57 -2.81 -12.99
N HIS A 175 41.05 -4.05 -12.96
CA HIS A 175 41.89 -4.65 -14.00
C HIS A 175 41.11 -5.55 -14.97
N LEU A 176 39.82 -5.78 -14.74
CA LEU A 176 38.99 -6.62 -15.61
C LEU A 176 38.43 -5.78 -16.75
N ASP A 177 38.68 -6.23 -17.98
CA ASP A 177 37.98 -5.74 -19.17
C ASP A 177 36.77 -6.63 -19.44
N SER A 178 35.57 -6.05 -19.33
CA SER A 178 34.30 -6.74 -19.62
C SER A 178 33.61 -6.24 -20.89
N SER A 179 34.29 -5.46 -21.73
CA SER A 179 33.71 -4.80 -22.91
C SER A 179 33.20 -5.77 -23.99
N ASN A 180 33.58 -7.04 -23.93
CA ASN A 180 33.13 -8.12 -24.82
C ASN A 180 32.21 -9.15 -24.14
N VAL A 181 31.93 -8.98 -22.85
CA VAL A 181 31.16 -9.94 -22.05
C VAL A 181 29.67 -9.80 -22.34
N THR A 182 29.02 -10.91 -22.66
CA THR A 182 27.55 -10.98 -22.86
C THR A 182 26.83 -11.67 -21.71
N ASP A 183 27.55 -12.39 -20.85
CA ASP A 183 26.99 -13.16 -19.74
C ASP A 183 27.74 -12.89 -18.43
N MET A 184 27.02 -12.34 -17.46
CA MET A 184 27.48 -12.09 -16.08
C MET A 184 26.60 -12.81 -15.06
N SER A 185 25.91 -13.87 -15.48
CA SER A 185 25.02 -14.62 -14.60
C SER A 185 25.77 -15.14 -13.37
N MET A 186 25.18 -14.97 -12.19
CA MET A 186 25.71 -15.39 -10.89
C MET A 186 27.11 -14.89 -10.52
N MET A 187 27.67 -13.90 -11.22
CA MET A 187 29.05 -13.44 -11.03
C MET A 187 29.38 -13.15 -9.55
N PHE A 188 28.46 -12.52 -8.82
CA PHE A 188 28.60 -12.17 -7.39
C PHE A 188 27.57 -12.89 -6.50
N SER A 189 27.00 -14.01 -6.96
CA SER A 189 26.05 -14.79 -6.17
C SER A 189 26.73 -15.31 -4.91
N THR A 190 26.13 -15.04 -3.75
CA THR A 190 26.63 -15.43 -2.42
C THR A 190 28.01 -14.85 -2.08
N VAL A 191 28.30 -13.62 -2.52
CA VAL A 191 29.47 -12.82 -2.09
C VAL A 191 29.10 -11.97 -0.87
N PHE A 192 29.95 -11.98 0.16
CA PHE A 192 29.71 -11.30 1.46
C PHE A 192 30.70 -10.15 1.75
N ALA A 193 31.29 -9.56 0.71
CA ALA A 193 32.19 -8.43 0.85
C ALA A 193 31.50 -7.21 1.51
N ASP A 194 32.26 -6.43 2.29
CA ASP A 194 31.74 -5.22 2.96
C ASP A 194 31.34 -4.12 1.95
N SER A 195 32.10 -4.03 0.86
CA SER A 195 31.85 -3.13 -0.28
C SER A 195 32.30 -3.77 -1.58
N LEU A 196 31.61 -3.46 -2.67
CA LEU A 196 31.94 -3.89 -4.02
C LEU A 196 31.82 -2.70 -4.98
N ASP A 197 32.94 -2.25 -5.55
CA ASP A 197 32.93 -1.23 -6.59
C ASP A 197 32.68 -1.86 -7.95
N LEU A 198 31.51 -1.58 -8.51
CA LEU A 198 31.05 -2.10 -9.80
C LEU A 198 31.32 -1.14 -10.96
N SER A 199 31.92 0.03 -10.71
CA SER A 199 32.18 1.03 -11.75
C SER A 199 33.15 0.58 -12.86
N PRO A 200 34.09 -0.35 -12.64
CA PRO A 200 34.95 -0.86 -13.72
C PRO A 200 34.23 -1.74 -14.76
N LEU A 201 33.07 -2.31 -14.41
CA LEU A 201 32.37 -3.25 -15.30
C LEU A 201 31.61 -2.50 -16.41
N ASP A 202 31.94 -2.80 -17.66
CA ASP A 202 31.11 -2.48 -18.82
C ASP A 202 30.04 -3.57 -19.00
N THR A 203 28.76 -3.19 -18.82
CA THR A 203 27.62 -4.09 -19.00
C THR A 203 26.86 -3.86 -20.32
N SER A 204 27.35 -3.00 -21.22
CA SER A 204 26.61 -2.54 -22.40
C SER A 204 26.24 -3.66 -23.38
N LYS A 205 27.02 -4.75 -23.42
CA LYS A 205 26.76 -5.94 -24.24
C LYS A 205 26.14 -7.11 -23.46
N VAL A 206 25.96 -6.98 -22.15
CA VAL A 206 25.45 -8.06 -21.31
C VAL A 206 23.98 -8.32 -21.62
N THR A 207 23.66 -9.57 -21.96
CA THR A 207 22.31 -10.05 -22.21
C THR A 207 21.77 -10.90 -21.06
N ASN A 208 22.64 -11.54 -20.28
CA ASN A 208 22.27 -12.39 -19.15
C ASN A 208 22.84 -11.86 -17.81
N MET A 209 21.95 -11.47 -16.90
CA MET A 209 22.26 -11.06 -15.52
C MET A 209 21.60 -11.99 -14.48
N TRP A 210 21.24 -13.21 -14.89
CA TRP A 210 20.58 -14.19 -14.03
C TRP A 210 21.33 -14.36 -12.71
N GLY A 211 20.67 -14.13 -11.58
CA GLY A 211 21.22 -14.39 -10.26
C GLY A 211 22.49 -13.60 -9.90
N MET A 212 22.84 -12.52 -10.62
CA MET A 212 24.14 -11.84 -10.48
C MET A 212 24.50 -11.50 -9.02
N PHE A 213 23.52 -11.09 -8.21
CA PHE A 213 23.67 -10.77 -6.78
C PHE A 213 22.79 -11.64 -5.88
N ARG A 214 22.41 -12.84 -6.34
CA ARG A 214 21.60 -13.79 -5.57
C ARG A 214 22.30 -14.13 -4.26
N GLU A 215 21.59 -14.08 -3.14
CA GLU A 215 22.10 -14.33 -1.79
C GLU A 215 23.32 -13.46 -1.42
N ALA A 216 23.58 -12.34 -2.10
CA ALA A 216 24.70 -11.48 -1.75
C ALA A 216 24.49 -10.85 -0.37
N GLY A 217 25.55 -10.86 0.44
CA GLY A 217 25.60 -10.32 1.79
C GLY A 217 25.93 -8.83 1.84
N ILE A 218 25.73 -8.12 0.73
CA ILE A 218 26.13 -6.72 0.54
C ILE A 218 24.99 -5.81 1.03
N LYS A 219 25.30 -4.86 1.91
CA LYS A 219 24.29 -3.93 2.46
C LYS A 219 23.88 -2.82 1.50
N HIS A 220 24.85 -2.33 0.72
CA HIS A 220 24.70 -1.21 -0.20
C HIS A 220 25.29 -1.59 -1.55
N LEU A 221 24.48 -1.57 -2.60
CA LEU A 221 24.89 -1.90 -3.94
C LEU A 221 24.71 -0.68 -4.85
N ASN A 222 25.80 -0.21 -5.45
CA ASN A 222 25.77 0.90 -6.40
C ASN A 222 25.75 0.35 -7.83
N LEU A 223 24.63 0.54 -8.52
CA LEU A 223 24.40 0.01 -9.87
C LEU A 223 24.44 1.10 -10.95
N ASN A 224 24.90 2.31 -10.63
CA ASN A 224 24.83 3.46 -11.55
C ASN A 224 25.64 3.30 -12.85
N SER A 225 26.66 2.43 -12.86
CA SER A 225 27.43 2.10 -14.07
C SER A 225 26.72 1.13 -15.01
N PHE A 226 25.64 0.47 -14.55
CA PHE A 226 24.99 -0.58 -15.32
C PHE A 226 24.18 0.01 -16.46
N ASN A 227 24.51 -0.41 -17.68
CA ASN A 227 23.65 -0.33 -18.84
C ASN A 227 22.91 -1.67 -19.01
N THR A 228 21.58 -1.67 -18.84
CA THR A 228 20.76 -2.89 -18.97
C THR A 228 19.98 -2.96 -20.28
N SER A 229 20.23 -2.07 -21.25
CA SER A 229 19.42 -2.00 -22.48
C SER A 229 19.46 -3.26 -23.33
N SER A 230 20.52 -4.07 -23.19
CA SER A 230 20.72 -5.33 -23.94
C SER A 230 20.24 -6.56 -23.17
N VAL A 231 19.86 -6.42 -21.89
CA VAL A 231 19.56 -7.54 -20.99
C VAL A 231 18.22 -8.16 -21.34
N THR A 232 18.20 -9.49 -21.46
CA THR A 232 17.00 -10.31 -21.70
C THR A 232 16.62 -11.14 -20.47
N ASP A 233 17.57 -11.47 -19.61
CA ASP A 233 17.34 -12.28 -18.39
C ASP A 233 17.83 -11.56 -17.12
N MET A 234 16.89 -11.28 -16.21
CA MET A 234 17.15 -10.71 -14.88
C MET A 234 16.59 -11.61 -13.76
N ASN A 235 16.32 -12.88 -14.05
CA ASN A 235 15.75 -13.79 -13.08
C ASN A 235 16.69 -13.94 -11.87
N SER A 236 16.11 -13.95 -10.68
CA SER A 236 16.79 -14.09 -9.39
C SER A 236 17.91 -13.06 -9.10
N MET A 237 18.01 -11.96 -9.84
CA MET A 237 19.16 -11.04 -9.79
C MET A 237 19.52 -10.60 -8.37
N PHE A 238 18.53 -10.30 -7.51
CA PHE A 238 18.72 -9.93 -6.10
C PHE A 238 18.08 -10.92 -5.11
N PHE A 239 17.68 -12.10 -5.58
CA PHE A 239 16.93 -13.06 -4.77
C PHE A 239 17.68 -13.43 -3.49
N TYR A 240 17.04 -13.34 -2.33
CA TYR A 240 17.65 -13.60 -1.01
C TYR A 240 18.85 -12.72 -0.63
N ALA A 241 19.06 -11.56 -1.27
CA ALA A 241 20.05 -10.58 -0.80
C ALA A 241 19.58 -9.89 0.50
N ASN A 242 19.53 -10.65 1.59
CA ASN A 242 18.77 -10.30 2.80
C ASN A 242 19.35 -9.14 3.64
N GLN A 243 20.59 -8.72 3.34
CA GLN A 243 21.26 -7.59 3.98
C GLN A 243 21.00 -6.26 3.26
N LEU A 244 20.43 -6.27 2.06
CA LEU A 244 20.24 -5.09 1.23
C LEU A 244 19.19 -4.14 1.84
N VAL A 245 19.62 -2.97 2.31
CA VAL A 245 18.72 -2.00 3.00
C VAL A 245 18.10 -0.97 2.05
N GLY A 246 18.64 -0.86 0.83
CA GLY A 246 18.16 0.03 -0.22
C GLY A 246 18.72 -0.42 -1.56
N LEU A 247 17.91 -0.27 -2.61
CA LEU A 247 18.23 -0.69 -3.96
C LEU A 247 17.73 0.38 -4.94
N ASP A 248 18.65 0.98 -5.68
CA ASP A 248 18.31 1.88 -6.78
C ASP A 248 18.41 1.13 -8.11
N VAL A 249 17.26 0.82 -8.69
CA VAL A 249 17.10 0.26 -10.04
C VAL A 249 16.36 1.23 -10.96
N SER A 250 16.25 2.50 -10.55
CA SER A 250 15.41 3.45 -11.26
C SER A 250 15.89 3.72 -12.68
N HIS A 251 17.16 3.51 -13.02
CA HIS A 251 17.71 3.68 -14.38
C HIS A 251 17.67 2.42 -15.25
N PHE A 252 17.18 1.29 -14.75
CA PHE A 252 17.15 0.04 -15.52
C PHE A 252 16.18 0.16 -16.71
N ASP A 253 16.68 -0.18 -17.90
CA ASP A 253 15.89 -0.42 -19.10
C ASP A 253 15.53 -1.91 -19.17
N THR A 254 14.24 -2.22 -19.03
CA THR A 254 13.71 -3.60 -19.01
C THR A 254 12.97 -3.99 -20.29
N ARG A 255 13.05 -3.18 -21.36
CA ARG A 255 12.20 -3.38 -22.55
C ARG A 255 12.46 -4.69 -23.27
N ASN A 256 13.68 -5.22 -23.17
CA ASN A 256 14.09 -6.48 -23.79
C ASN A 256 14.01 -7.69 -22.83
N VAL A 257 13.70 -7.46 -21.54
CA VAL A 257 13.69 -8.51 -20.53
C VAL A 257 12.49 -9.43 -20.71
N THR A 258 12.76 -10.74 -20.78
CA THR A 258 11.75 -11.80 -20.91
C THR A 258 11.51 -12.54 -19.59
N ASP A 259 12.48 -12.56 -18.67
CA ASP A 259 12.36 -13.24 -17.37
C ASP A 259 12.79 -12.32 -16.21
N MET A 260 11.86 -12.08 -15.27
CA MET A 260 12.11 -11.40 -13.98
C MET A 260 11.63 -12.21 -12.78
N GLY A 261 11.52 -13.54 -12.95
CA GLY A 261 11.17 -14.43 -11.85
C GLY A 261 12.14 -14.27 -10.69
N TRP A 262 11.63 -14.24 -9.46
CA TRP A 262 12.41 -14.10 -8.22
C TRP A 262 13.30 -12.85 -8.12
N MET A 263 13.28 -11.92 -9.08
CA MET A 263 14.26 -10.82 -9.18
C MET A 263 14.42 -10.03 -7.87
N PHE A 264 13.31 -9.76 -7.18
CA PHE A 264 13.28 -9.05 -5.90
C PHE A 264 12.82 -9.93 -4.74
N GLY A 265 12.73 -11.25 -4.89
CA GLY A 265 12.20 -12.12 -3.84
C GLY A 265 13.09 -12.20 -2.59
N ASN A 266 12.47 -12.27 -1.43
CA ASN A 266 13.11 -12.39 -0.11
C ASN A 266 14.11 -11.25 0.18
N LEU A 267 13.67 -10.00 0.01
CA LEU A 267 14.36 -8.77 0.39
C LEU A 267 13.74 -8.13 1.66
N PRO A 268 13.88 -8.77 2.84
CA PRO A 268 13.14 -8.42 4.05
C PRO A 268 13.44 -7.05 4.64
N GLN A 269 14.54 -6.39 4.26
CA GLN A 269 14.92 -5.07 4.75
C GLN A 269 14.43 -3.94 3.85
N LEU A 270 14.00 -4.25 2.62
CA LEU A 270 13.61 -3.25 1.65
C LEU A 270 12.20 -2.73 1.96
N THR A 271 12.07 -1.42 2.18
CA THR A 271 10.78 -0.77 2.50
C THR A 271 10.16 -0.01 1.34
N THR A 272 10.98 0.31 0.33
CA THR A 272 10.63 1.04 -0.88
C THR A 272 11.43 0.48 -2.05
N LEU A 273 10.81 0.41 -3.21
CA LEU A 273 11.45 0.02 -4.47
C LEU A 273 10.85 0.90 -5.57
N ASP A 274 11.70 1.64 -6.28
CA ASP A 274 11.27 2.49 -7.40
C ASP A 274 11.36 1.69 -8.71
N LEU A 275 10.21 1.44 -9.32
CA LEU A 275 10.07 0.68 -10.56
C LEU A 275 9.54 1.57 -11.70
N ASN A 276 9.60 2.89 -11.59
CA ASN A 276 8.95 3.80 -12.54
C ASN A 276 9.47 3.65 -13.99
N ASN A 277 10.70 3.20 -14.20
CA ASN A 277 11.24 3.01 -15.56
C ASN A 277 11.11 1.56 -16.08
N PHE A 278 10.49 0.65 -15.30
CA PHE A 278 10.26 -0.72 -15.74
C PHE A 278 9.11 -0.73 -16.76
N VAL A 279 9.48 -0.91 -18.03
CA VAL A 279 8.58 -1.09 -19.17
C VAL A 279 8.86 -2.47 -19.75
N THR A 280 7.86 -3.36 -19.79
CA THR A 280 8.10 -4.81 -19.87
C THR A 280 7.37 -5.51 -21.03
N PRO A 281 7.36 -4.98 -22.28
CA PRO A 281 6.51 -5.47 -23.38
C PRO A 281 6.86 -6.89 -23.86
N ASN A 282 7.97 -7.46 -23.40
CA ASN A 282 8.46 -8.78 -23.77
C ASN A 282 8.51 -9.76 -22.59
N LEU A 283 8.00 -9.36 -21.41
CA LEU A 283 8.03 -10.19 -20.22
C LEU A 283 7.14 -11.43 -20.37
N LEU A 284 7.72 -12.61 -20.14
CA LEU A 284 7.06 -13.90 -20.21
C LEU A 284 6.78 -14.48 -18.82
N THR A 285 7.60 -14.15 -17.82
CA THR A 285 7.44 -14.65 -16.45
C THR A 285 7.84 -13.61 -15.41
N SER A 286 7.03 -13.52 -14.36
CA SER A 286 7.28 -12.73 -13.14
C SER A 286 7.03 -13.59 -11.88
N ALA A 287 7.22 -14.90 -12.01
CA ALA A 287 7.03 -15.86 -10.94
C ALA A 287 7.82 -15.45 -9.69
N SER A 288 7.15 -15.33 -8.55
CA SER A 288 7.76 -15.04 -7.26
C SER A 288 8.60 -13.75 -7.20
N MET A 289 8.36 -12.80 -8.11
CA MET A 289 9.17 -11.58 -8.25
C MET A 289 9.31 -10.78 -6.95
N PHE A 290 8.27 -10.73 -6.12
CA PHE A 290 8.23 -10.04 -4.82
C PHE A 290 7.90 -11.01 -3.66
N SER A 291 8.11 -12.31 -3.87
CA SER A 291 7.78 -13.33 -2.88
C SER A 291 8.65 -13.17 -1.63
N GLY A 292 8.05 -13.20 -0.44
CA GLY A 292 8.75 -13.02 0.83
C GLY A 292 9.07 -11.57 1.21
N ASP A 293 8.69 -10.58 0.39
CA ASP A 293 8.94 -9.16 0.65
C ASP A 293 7.92 -8.54 1.61
N TYR A 294 7.95 -8.98 2.87
CA TYR A 294 6.98 -8.51 3.86
C TYR A 294 7.15 -7.04 4.25
N SER A 295 8.30 -6.39 4.00
CA SER A 295 8.59 -5.01 4.47
C SER A 295 8.20 -3.91 3.48
N LEU A 296 7.93 -4.24 2.21
CA LEU A 296 7.54 -3.27 1.19
C LEU A 296 6.20 -2.62 1.54
N LYS A 297 6.16 -1.28 1.54
CA LYS A 297 4.96 -0.51 1.90
C LYS A 297 4.12 -0.12 0.71
N SER A 298 4.77 0.05 -0.43
CA SER A 298 4.14 0.43 -1.69
C SER A 298 4.80 -0.27 -2.85
N LEU A 299 3.99 -0.68 -3.81
CA LEU A 299 4.47 -1.23 -5.07
C LEU A 299 3.78 -0.50 -6.22
N ASP A 300 4.58 0.01 -7.15
CA ASP A 300 4.10 0.69 -8.34
C ASP A 300 4.44 -0.13 -9.58
N LEU A 301 3.41 -0.73 -10.19
CA LEU A 301 3.50 -1.53 -11.41
C LEU A 301 2.82 -0.79 -12.57
N SER A 302 2.67 0.53 -12.51
CA SER A 302 1.88 1.28 -13.51
C SER A 302 2.40 1.13 -14.94
N ASN A 303 3.70 0.91 -15.09
CA ASN A 303 4.40 0.85 -16.38
C ASN A 303 4.70 -0.57 -16.85
N PHE A 304 4.35 -1.57 -16.04
CA PHE A 304 4.47 -2.97 -16.43
C PHE A 304 3.46 -3.28 -17.54
N ASP A 305 3.95 -3.99 -18.54
CA ASP A 305 3.16 -4.65 -19.58
C ASP A 305 3.27 -6.15 -19.32
N THR A 306 2.25 -6.76 -18.72
CA THR A 306 2.24 -8.20 -18.43
C THR A 306 1.33 -8.96 -19.37
N THR A 307 1.00 -8.37 -20.53
CA THR A 307 0.07 -8.96 -21.49
C THR A 307 0.56 -10.25 -22.13
N LYS A 308 1.89 -10.47 -22.16
CA LYS A 308 2.54 -11.69 -22.63
C LYS A 308 2.95 -12.66 -21.52
N VAL A 309 2.75 -12.29 -20.25
CA VAL A 309 3.19 -13.13 -19.12
C VAL A 309 2.30 -14.36 -19.03
N THR A 310 2.93 -15.53 -18.98
CA THR A 310 2.25 -16.83 -18.86
C THR A 310 2.46 -17.49 -17.49
N ASN A 311 3.35 -16.96 -16.67
CA ASN A 311 3.66 -17.47 -15.34
C ASN A 311 3.85 -16.32 -14.33
N MET A 312 2.95 -16.24 -13.33
CA MET A 312 3.06 -15.31 -12.20
C MET A 312 3.01 -16.04 -10.86
N ARG A 313 3.32 -17.34 -10.86
CA ARG A 313 3.27 -18.19 -9.67
C ARG A 313 3.95 -17.53 -8.48
N ASP A 314 3.19 -17.36 -7.40
CA ASP A 314 3.66 -16.84 -6.11
C ASP A 314 4.24 -15.42 -6.16
N MET A 315 3.93 -14.62 -7.19
CA MET A 315 4.51 -13.28 -7.41
C MET A 315 4.53 -12.36 -6.19
N PHE A 316 3.45 -12.36 -5.38
CA PHE A 316 3.33 -11.57 -4.15
C PHE A 316 3.18 -12.43 -2.89
N ALA A 317 3.53 -13.72 -2.97
CA ALA A 317 3.38 -14.63 -1.84
C ALA A 317 4.16 -14.14 -0.63
N ILE A 318 3.60 -14.30 0.55
CA ILE A 318 4.28 -14.03 1.82
C ILE A 318 4.54 -15.38 2.48
N ASP A 319 5.77 -15.59 2.94
CA ASP A 319 6.14 -16.82 3.65
C ASP A 319 5.29 -16.99 4.92
N GLN A 320 4.39 -17.98 4.88
CA GLN A 320 3.49 -18.37 5.96
C GLN A 320 4.24 -18.87 7.20
N GLN A 321 5.48 -19.36 7.05
CA GLN A 321 6.27 -19.91 8.16
C GLN A 321 6.85 -18.81 9.06
N SER A 322 7.06 -17.61 8.51
CA SER A 322 7.68 -16.50 9.25
C SER A 322 6.76 -15.82 10.28
N ASN A 323 5.45 -16.13 10.31
CA ASN A 323 4.41 -15.38 11.05
C ASN A 323 4.40 -13.87 10.73
N ARG A 324 5.05 -13.43 9.64
CA ARG A 324 5.11 -12.01 9.25
C ARG A 324 4.00 -11.70 8.28
N GLN A 325 3.36 -10.56 8.50
CA GLN A 325 2.35 -10.01 7.59
C GLN A 325 2.99 -9.03 6.61
N SER A 326 2.51 -9.04 5.36
CA SER A 326 2.83 -7.99 4.38
C SER A 326 2.55 -6.59 4.95
N GLN A 327 3.48 -5.66 4.73
CA GLN A 327 3.32 -4.24 5.05
C GLN A 327 2.74 -3.43 3.87
N LEU A 328 2.36 -4.09 2.77
CA LEU A 328 1.89 -3.42 1.57
C LEU A 328 0.58 -2.67 1.83
N SER A 329 0.58 -1.35 1.63
CA SER A 329 -0.56 -0.45 1.90
C SER A 329 -0.90 0.45 0.72
N LYS A 330 -0.15 0.34 -0.37
CA LYS A 330 -0.42 1.03 -1.63
C LYS A 330 0.04 0.13 -2.77
N LEU A 331 -0.86 -0.12 -3.71
CA LEU A 331 -0.56 -0.84 -4.94
C LEU A 331 -1.00 0.04 -6.11
N VAL A 332 -0.15 0.22 -7.11
CA VAL A 332 -0.50 0.95 -8.33
C VAL A 332 -0.42 -0.01 -9.50
N LEU A 333 -1.50 -0.14 -10.26
CA LEU A 333 -1.62 -1.08 -11.37
C LEU A 333 -1.99 -0.33 -12.64
N GLY A 334 -1.21 -0.55 -13.70
CA GLY A 334 -1.42 0.04 -15.01
C GLY A 334 -2.48 -0.68 -15.85
N PRO A 335 -2.88 -0.09 -16.99
CA PRO A 335 -3.88 -0.69 -17.88
C PRO A 335 -3.40 -1.93 -18.63
N LYS A 336 -2.08 -2.16 -18.70
CA LYS A 336 -1.48 -3.33 -19.34
C LYS A 336 -1.02 -4.41 -18.35
N VAL A 337 -1.35 -4.24 -17.06
CA VAL A 337 -1.06 -5.23 -16.04
C VAL A 337 -2.18 -6.27 -16.05
N ASN A 338 -1.96 -7.41 -16.68
CA ASN A 338 -2.78 -8.60 -16.50
C ASN A 338 -2.28 -9.39 -15.30
N LEU A 339 -3.11 -9.60 -14.27
CA LEU A 339 -2.81 -10.49 -13.15
C LEU A 339 -3.35 -11.90 -13.44
N LEU A 340 -2.50 -12.91 -13.29
CA LEU A 340 -2.89 -14.31 -13.41
C LEU A 340 -3.38 -14.86 -12.07
N SER A 341 -4.21 -15.92 -12.10
CA SER A 341 -4.77 -16.53 -10.89
C SER A 341 -3.72 -17.17 -9.97
N ASP A 342 -2.52 -17.43 -10.49
CA ASP A 342 -1.38 -17.96 -9.73
C ASP A 342 -0.52 -16.87 -9.06
N ALA A 343 -0.94 -15.60 -9.10
CA ALA A 343 -0.28 -14.46 -8.45
C ALA A 343 -0.96 -14.08 -7.11
N PRO A 344 -0.77 -14.84 -6.01
CA PRO A 344 -1.47 -14.61 -4.75
C PRO A 344 -1.14 -13.23 -4.18
N LEU A 345 -2.10 -12.31 -4.22
CA LEU A 345 -1.97 -10.95 -3.70
C LEU A 345 -2.29 -10.94 -2.19
N PRO A 346 -1.47 -10.32 -1.33
CA PRO A 346 -1.82 -10.20 0.08
C PRO A 346 -2.91 -9.14 0.30
N ALA A 347 -3.65 -9.28 1.41
CA ALA A 347 -4.51 -8.22 1.90
C ALA A 347 -3.69 -6.96 2.26
N PRO A 348 -4.23 -5.75 2.02
CA PRO A 348 -3.51 -4.53 2.33
C PRO A 348 -3.36 -4.33 3.84
N LEU A 349 -2.22 -3.79 4.29
CA LEU A 349 -2.00 -3.49 5.70
C LEU A 349 -3.11 -2.57 6.26
N GLY A 350 -3.89 -3.10 7.20
CA GLY A 350 -4.97 -2.37 7.86
C GLY A 350 -6.38 -2.60 7.29
N SER A 351 -6.54 -3.48 6.29
CA SER A 351 -7.84 -3.96 5.81
C SER A 351 -7.74 -5.39 5.26
N ASP A 352 -8.88 -6.03 5.03
CA ASP A 352 -8.98 -7.26 4.24
C ASP A 352 -9.18 -6.99 2.74
N LYS A 353 -9.57 -5.76 2.37
CA LYS A 353 -9.91 -5.37 1.01
C LYS A 353 -9.07 -4.22 0.47
N TRP A 354 -8.73 -4.34 -0.81
CA TRP A 354 -8.18 -3.28 -1.64
C TRP A 354 -9.30 -2.38 -2.17
N GLN A 355 -9.16 -1.08 -2.01
CA GLN A 355 -10.11 -0.10 -2.54
C GLN A 355 -9.39 0.88 -3.46
N ALA A 356 -9.93 1.05 -4.68
CA ALA A 356 -9.41 2.05 -5.60
C ALA A 356 -9.60 3.46 -5.02
N VAL A 357 -8.60 4.31 -5.20
CA VAL A 357 -8.69 5.73 -4.81
C VAL A 357 -9.77 6.43 -5.62
N ASP A 358 -9.79 6.19 -6.94
CA ASP A 358 -10.68 6.83 -7.92
C ASP A 358 -10.74 8.36 -7.71
N LYS A 359 -11.92 8.97 -7.68
CA LYS A 359 -12.13 10.42 -7.42
C LYS A 359 -11.79 10.84 -5.98
N GLY A 360 -11.37 9.91 -5.13
CA GLY A 360 -11.06 10.11 -3.74
C GLY A 360 -9.64 10.60 -3.48
N THR A 361 -9.14 10.28 -2.29
CA THR A 361 -7.73 10.47 -1.91
C THR A 361 -7.21 9.21 -1.25
N ILE A 362 -5.90 9.02 -1.13
CA ILE A 362 -5.29 7.86 -0.45
C ILE A 362 -5.89 7.60 0.95
N THR A 363 -6.23 8.65 1.70
CA THR A 363 -6.81 8.52 3.05
C THR A 363 -8.33 8.41 3.09
N LYS A 364 -8.99 8.61 1.95
CA LYS A 364 -10.44 8.56 1.74
C LYS A 364 -10.72 8.09 0.31
N PRO A 365 -10.41 6.83 0.00
CA PRO A 365 -10.72 6.26 -1.30
C PRO A 365 -12.23 6.33 -1.54
N LEU A 366 -12.62 6.56 -2.79
CA LEU A 366 -14.02 6.59 -3.22
C LEU A 366 -14.34 5.52 -4.25
N GLY A 367 -13.34 4.78 -4.75
CA GLY A 367 -13.56 3.71 -5.71
C GLY A 367 -14.41 2.60 -5.10
N ARG A 368 -15.36 2.12 -5.88
CA ARG A 368 -16.23 1.00 -5.53
C ARG A 368 -16.26 -0.04 -6.64
N PRO A 369 -16.47 -1.32 -6.29
CA PRO A 369 -16.45 -1.87 -4.93
C PRO A 369 -15.02 -1.86 -4.32
N ALA A 370 -14.90 -2.24 -3.05
CA ALA A 370 -13.63 -2.71 -2.51
C ALA A 370 -13.52 -4.22 -2.79
N TYR A 371 -12.33 -4.69 -3.14
CA TYR A 371 -12.06 -6.05 -3.62
C TYR A 371 -11.28 -6.85 -2.58
N LEU A 372 -11.65 -8.11 -2.34
CA LEU A 372 -10.70 -9.05 -1.73
C LEU A 372 -9.52 -9.25 -2.70
N PRO A 373 -8.37 -9.74 -2.24
CA PRO A 373 -7.21 -9.91 -3.11
C PRO A 373 -7.50 -10.76 -4.35
N ASP A 374 -8.20 -11.88 -4.19
CA ASP A 374 -8.58 -12.76 -5.30
C ASP A 374 -9.55 -12.07 -6.30
N ASP A 375 -10.48 -11.25 -5.79
CA ASP A 375 -11.39 -10.49 -6.64
C ASP A 375 -10.65 -9.40 -7.44
N LEU A 376 -9.60 -8.81 -6.85
CA LEU A 376 -8.77 -7.81 -7.53
C LEU A 376 -7.91 -8.45 -8.61
N ILE A 377 -7.35 -9.65 -8.35
CA ILE A 377 -6.68 -10.46 -9.38
C ILE A 377 -7.65 -10.75 -10.53
N ALA A 378 -8.86 -11.21 -10.22
CA ALA A 378 -9.88 -11.47 -11.23
C ALA A 378 -10.28 -10.21 -12.03
N LEU A 379 -10.33 -9.03 -11.39
CA LEU A 379 -10.59 -7.75 -12.06
C LEU A 379 -9.52 -7.43 -13.12
N TYR A 380 -8.25 -7.68 -12.80
CA TYR A 380 -7.11 -7.49 -13.68
C TYR A 380 -6.79 -8.74 -14.55
N GLY A 381 -7.69 -9.72 -14.62
CA GLY A 381 -7.53 -10.85 -15.53
C GLY A 381 -7.71 -10.42 -16.99
N ALA A 382 -6.89 -10.95 -17.90
CA ALA A 382 -6.84 -10.54 -19.31
C ALA A 382 -8.19 -10.64 -20.05
N ALA A 383 -9.04 -11.59 -19.68
CA ALA A 383 -10.36 -11.81 -20.29
C ALA A 383 -11.48 -10.98 -19.64
N ASN A 384 -11.19 -10.16 -18.62
CA ASN A 384 -12.21 -9.42 -17.89
C ASN A 384 -12.62 -8.15 -18.66
N SER A 385 -13.88 -8.09 -19.11
CA SER A 385 -14.43 -6.91 -19.79
C SER A 385 -14.49 -5.64 -18.94
N LYS A 386 -14.25 -5.74 -17.62
CA LYS A 386 -14.19 -4.62 -16.67
C LYS A 386 -12.76 -4.27 -16.24
N HIS A 387 -11.76 -4.85 -16.89
CA HIS A 387 -10.37 -4.50 -16.67
C HIS A 387 -10.19 -2.97 -16.75
N PRO A 388 -9.56 -2.32 -15.76
CA PRO A 388 -9.34 -0.87 -15.79
C PRO A 388 -8.55 -0.44 -17.04
N THR A 389 -9.05 0.57 -17.74
CA THR A 389 -8.41 1.12 -18.96
C THR A 389 -7.37 2.21 -18.67
N GLY A 390 -7.23 2.60 -17.41
CA GLY A 390 -6.22 3.55 -16.94
C GLY A 390 -5.64 3.13 -15.60
N THR A 391 -4.50 3.73 -15.25
CA THR A 391 -3.77 3.43 -14.01
C THR A 391 -4.63 3.67 -12.78
N GLN A 392 -4.73 2.67 -11.92
CA GLN A 392 -5.43 2.76 -10.64
C GLN A 392 -4.44 2.70 -9.48
N THR A 393 -4.71 3.50 -8.45
CA THR A 393 -4.07 3.35 -7.13
C THR A 393 -5.05 2.67 -6.19
N TRP A 394 -4.61 1.57 -5.59
CA TRP A 394 -5.33 0.76 -4.62
C TRP A 394 -4.74 0.99 -3.24
N VAL A 395 -5.61 1.15 -2.24
CA VAL A 395 -5.24 1.41 -0.83
C VAL A 395 -6.12 0.57 0.10
N PRO A 396 -5.74 0.36 1.38
CA PRO A 396 -6.60 -0.29 2.35
C PRO A 396 -7.94 0.44 2.45
N GLY A 397 -9.02 -0.29 2.23
CA GLY A 397 -10.36 0.25 2.27
C GLY A 397 -11.38 -0.85 2.49
N GLY A 398 -12.65 -0.50 2.42
CA GLY A 398 -13.73 -1.44 2.66
C GLY A 398 -15.04 -0.91 2.11
N ASP A 399 -16.10 -1.70 2.24
CA ASP A 399 -17.38 -1.32 1.68
C ASP A 399 -17.87 0.00 2.29
N LEU A 400 -17.97 1.00 1.42
CA LEU A 400 -18.56 2.28 1.78
C LEU A 400 -20.08 2.08 1.98
N PRO A 401 -20.72 2.81 2.90
CA PRO A 401 -22.15 2.66 3.12
C PRO A 401 -22.94 2.98 1.84
N ASP A 402 -23.93 2.15 1.55
CA ASP A 402 -24.88 2.39 0.46
C ASP A 402 -25.61 3.73 0.67
N SER A 403 -25.51 4.60 -0.32
CA SER A 403 -26.13 5.93 -0.34
C SER A 403 -27.30 6.02 -1.32
N THR A 404 -27.79 4.88 -1.82
CA THR A 404 -28.91 4.80 -2.76
C THR A 404 -30.18 5.36 -2.14
N THR A 405 -30.90 6.17 -2.90
CA THR A 405 -32.23 6.66 -2.52
C THR A 405 -33.18 6.55 -3.70
N LEU A 406 -34.45 6.24 -3.41
CA LEU A 406 -35.55 6.29 -4.36
C LEU A 406 -36.72 6.98 -3.66
N ASN A 407 -36.90 8.27 -3.96
CA ASN A 407 -37.92 9.11 -3.35
C ASN A 407 -39.05 9.33 -4.35
N VAL A 408 -40.16 8.63 -4.10
CA VAL A 408 -41.41 8.72 -4.86
C VAL A 408 -42.58 8.95 -3.89
N HIS A 409 -43.68 9.51 -4.38
CA HIS A 409 -44.86 9.82 -3.57
C HIS A 409 -46.16 9.49 -4.29
N ASN A 410 -47.25 9.33 -3.52
CA ASN A 410 -48.58 9.11 -4.08
C ASN A 410 -49.06 10.34 -4.84
N VAL A 411 -49.83 10.12 -5.90
CA VAL A 411 -50.33 11.18 -6.78
C VAL A 411 -51.84 11.07 -6.90
N THR A 412 -52.54 12.20 -6.94
CA THR A 412 -53.95 12.26 -7.31
C THR A 412 -54.06 12.89 -8.69
N ILE A 413 -54.73 12.20 -9.61
CA ILE A 413 -55.11 12.73 -10.92
C ILE A 413 -56.63 12.67 -11.05
N TYR A 414 -57.21 13.47 -11.94
CA TYR A 414 -58.64 13.47 -12.16
C TYR A 414 -59.00 12.75 -13.46
N VAL A 415 -60.23 12.26 -13.55
CA VAL A 415 -60.73 11.56 -14.74
C VAL A 415 -60.45 12.39 -16.01
N GLY A 416 -59.82 11.74 -16.99
CA GLY A 416 -59.39 12.33 -18.26
C GLY A 416 -58.01 13.02 -18.24
N ASP A 417 -57.34 13.12 -17.09
CA ASP A 417 -55.94 13.58 -17.03
C ASP A 417 -54.99 12.48 -17.51
N ARG A 418 -53.81 12.84 -18.03
CA ARG A 418 -52.80 11.83 -18.42
C ARG A 418 -51.94 11.41 -17.23
N TRP A 419 -51.77 10.10 -17.04
CA TRP A 419 -50.79 9.57 -16.09
C TRP A 419 -49.36 9.72 -16.64
N ASP A 420 -48.51 10.44 -15.91
CA ASP A 420 -47.07 10.54 -16.16
C ASP A 420 -46.30 10.13 -14.88
N PRO A 421 -45.46 9.09 -14.94
CA PRO A 421 -44.59 8.67 -13.83
C PRO A 421 -43.75 9.79 -13.21
N LYS A 422 -43.39 10.84 -13.99
CA LYS A 422 -42.66 11.99 -13.47
C LYS A 422 -43.40 12.73 -12.35
N LEU A 423 -44.73 12.68 -12.33
CA LEU A 423 -45.54 13.33 -11.28
C LEU A 423 -45.25 12.76 -9.89
N ALA A 424 -44.97 11.45 -9.81
CA ALA A 424 -44.69 10.76 -8.55
C ALA A 424 -43.21 10.77 -8.17
N PHE A 425 -42.31 11.00 -9.13
CA PHE A 425 -40.87 10.94 -8.92
C PHE A 425 -40.31 12.25 -8.36
N THR A 426 -39.66 12.19 -7.19
CA THR A 426 -39.04 13.36 -6.57
C THR A 426 -37.53 13.40 -6.81
N SER A 427 -36.83 12.31 -6.53
CA SER A 427 -35.38 12.18 -6.73
C SER A 427 -34.94 10.75 -6.51
N ALA A 428 -33.79 10.39 -7.10
CA ALA A 428 -33.09 9.18 -6.76
C ALA A 428 -31.57 9.43 -6.77
N THR A 429 -30.84 8.59 -6.04
CA THR A 429 -29.37 8.57 -6.04
C THR A 429 -28.87 7.14 -6.19
N ASP A 430 -27.70 6.98 -6.81
CA ASP A 430 -26.99 5.69 -6.88
C ASP A 430 -26.30 5.33 -5.53
N ILE A 431 -25.57 4.22 -5.53
CA ILE A 431 -24.84 3.70 -4.35
C ILE A 431 -23.77 4.67 -3.82
N ASP A 432 -23.24 5.53 -4.67
CA ASP A 432 -22.26 6.58 -4.34
C ASP A 432 -22.93 7.88 -3.88
N GLY A 433 -24.25 7.98 -4.03
CA GLY A 433 -25.02 9.17 -3.72
C GLY A 433 -25.07 10.18 -4.87
N ASN A 434 -24.63 9.81 -6.08
CA ASN A 434 -24.79 10.67 -7.25
C ASN A 434 -26.27 10.68 -7.67
N PRO A 435 -26.82 11.84 -8.11
CA PRO A 435 -28.19 11.90 -8.60
C PRO A 435 -28.37 11.03 -9.86
N ILE A 436 -29.45 10.24 -9.89
CA ILE A 436 -29.88 9.50 -11.08
C ILE A 436 -31.28 9.93 -11.51
N GLY A 437 -31.50 9.97 -12.82
CA GLY A 437 -32.77 10.35 -13.42
C GLY A 437 -33.77 9.19 -13.48
N LEU A 438 -35.02 9.53 -13.78
CA LEU A 438 -36.11 8.55 -13.97
C LEU A 438 -35.83 7.57 -15.12
N ASP A 439 -34.97 7.94 -16.08
CA ASP A 439 -34.53 7.08 -17.18
C ASP A 439 -33.79 5.81 -16.72
N LYS A 440 -33.26 5.82 -15.49
CA LYS A 440 -32.61 4.66 -14.86
C LYS A 440 -33.53 3.88 -13.91
N ILE A 441 -34.81 4.24 -13.83
CA ILE A 441 -35.80 3.63 -12.93
C ILE A 441 -36.84 2.88 -13.75
N THR A 442 -37.05 1.61 -13.44
CA THR A 442 -38.13 0.82 -14.04
C THR A 442 -39.44 1.14 -13.33
N VAL A 443 -40.46 1.56 -14.08
CA VAL A 443 -41.82 1.83 -13.59
C VAL A 443 -42.77 0.76 -14.09
N LEU A 444 -43.41 0.02 -13.17
CA LEU A 444 -44.33 -1.07 -13.46
C LEU A 444 -45.71 -0.77 -12.86
N GLY A 445 -46.77 -1.20 -13.55
CA GLY A 445 -48.16 -1.01 -13.12
C GLY A 445 -48.97 -0.22 -14.15
N THR A 446 -50.27 -0.50 -14.22
CA THR A 446 -51.18 0.09 -15.21
C THR A 446 -52.15 1.02 -14.49
N VAL A 447 -52.14 2.30 -14.84
CA VAL A 447 -53.13 3.29 -14.38
C VAL A 447 -54.14 3.50 -15.51
N LYS A 448 -55.44 3.39 -15.21
CA LYS A 448 -56.52 3.69 -16.17
C LYS A 448 -57.09 5.08 -15.85
N PRO A 449 -56.70 6.15 -16.56
CA PRO A 449 -57.05 7.51 -16.14
C PRO A 449 -58.53 7.87 -16.33
N ASP A 450 -59.27 7.07 -17.10
CA ASP A 450 -60.70 7.28 -17.36
C ASP A 450 -61.61 6.58 -16.35
N VAL A 451 -61.04 5.77 -15.44
CA VAL A 451 -61.78 4.99 -14.46
C VAL A 451 -61.39 5.47 -13.06
N PRO A 452 -62.32 6.02 -12.26
CA PRO A 452 -62.05 6.34 -10.87
C PRO A 452 -61.60 5.09 -10.09
N GLY A 453 -60.53 5.23 -9.33
CA GLY A 453 -59.94 4.09 -8.61
C GLY A 453 -58.55 4.40 -8.07
N ASP A 454 -58.03 3.49 -7.26
CA ASP A 454 -56.69 3.56 -6.71
C ASP A 454 -55.82 2.53 -7.44
N TYR A 455 -54.84 3.01 -8.19
CA TYR A 455 -53.94 2.18 -8.99
C TYR A 455 -52.57 2.12 -8.32
N GLN A 456 -52.06 0.91 -8.07
CA GLN A 456 -50.72 0.76 -7.52
C GLN A 456 -49.68 0.79 -8.64
N VAL A 457 -48.63 1.60 -8.46
CA VAL A 457 -47.49 1.70 -9.38
C VAL A 457 -46.20 1.45 -8.59
N THR A 458 -45.29 0.68 -9.18
CA THR A 458 -44.04 0.25 -8.57
C THR A 458 -42.85 0.87 -9.30
N TYR A 459 -42.00 1.57 -8.57
CA TYR A 459 -40.72 2.11 -9.04
C TYR A 459 -39.58 1.22 -8.53
N THR A 460 -38.72 0.77 -9.43
CA THR A 460 -37.58 -0.12 -9.10
C THR A 460 -36.28 0.46 -9.65
N TYR A 461 -35.28 0.59 -8.79
CA TYR A 461 -33.89 0.81 -9.18
C TYR A 461 -33.09 -0.46 -8.93
N THR A 462 -32.42 -0.98 -9.97
CA THR A 462 -31.52 -2.14 -9.87
C THR A 462 -30.09 -1.64 -9.91
N TYR A 463 -29.25 -2.14 -9.00
CA TYR A 463 -27.89 -1.65 -8.89
C TYR A 463 -27.03 -2.14 -10.06
N PRO A 464 -26.05 -1.35 -10.52
CA PRO A 464 -25.06 -1.82 -11.48
C PRO A 464 -24.13 -2.86 -10.83
N TYR A 465 -23.47 -3.66 -11.68
CA TYR A 465 -22.51 -4.67 -11.23
C TYR A 465 -21.39 -4.08 -10.36
N PRO A 466 -20.92 -4.81 -9.32
CA PRO A 466 -21.24 -6.21 -8.96
C PRO A 466 -22.49 -6.39 -8.09
N TYR A 467 -23.19 -5.31 -7.76
CA TYR A 467 -24.37 -5.36 -6.89
C TYR A 467 -25.66 -5.76 -7.63
N THR A 468 -25.58 -6.41 -8.80
CA THR A 468 -26.71 -6.61 -9.73
C THR A 468 -27.92 -7.35 -9.13
N ASN A 469 -27.72 -8.03 -8.01
CA ASN A 469 -28.78 -8.76 -7.30
C ASN A 469 -29.52 -7.91 -6.25
N GLU A 470 -29.03 -6.70 -5.99
CA GLU A 470 -29.67 -5.73 -5.10
C GLU A 470 -30.59 -4.81 -5.90
N LYS A 471 -31.71 -4.42 -5.29
CA LYS A 471 -32.67 -3.47 -5.88
C LYS A 471 -33.40 -2.68 -4.80
N VAL A 472 -33.71 -1.42 -5.10
CA VAL A 472 -34.59 -0.58 -4.29
C VAL A 472 -35.95 -0.53 -4.96
N VAL A 473 -36.98 -0.99 -4.25
CA VAL A 473 -38.38 -1.02 -4.73
C VAL A 473 -39.22 -0.06 -3.89
N LYS A 474 -40.05 0.75 -4.55
CA LYS A 474 -41.03 1.64 -3.92
C LYS A 474 -42.38 1.55 -4.62
N ASN A 475 -43.42 1.29 -3.84
CA ASN A 475 -44.79 1.27 -4.31
C ASN A 475 -45.46 2.59 -3.94
N ILE A 476 -46.23 3.15 -4.87
CA ILE A 476 -47.07 4.32 -4.66
C ILE A 476 -48.50 4.02 -5.11
N TRP A 477 -49.43 4.86 -4.65
CA TRP A 477 -50.80 4.89 -5.12
C TRP A 477 -51.03 6.08 -6.03
N VAL A 478 -51.65 5.82 -7.19
CA VAL A 478 -52.21 6.83 -8.08
C VAL A 478 -53.72 6.83 -7.89
N HIS A 479 -54.24 7.88 -7.29
CA HIS A 479 -55.67 8.06 -7.02
C HIS A 479 -56.31 8.77 -8.22
N VAL A 480 -57.14 8.07 -8.99
CA VAL A 480 -57.96 8.66 -10.05
C VAL A 480 -59.31 9.04 -9.46
N ARG A 481 -59.62 10.34 -9.43
CA ARG A 481 -60.86 10.86 -8.83
C ARG A 481 -61.75 11.54 -9.88
N ALA A 482 -63.06 11.46 -9.71
CA ALA A 482 -64.00 12.16 -10.60
C ALA A 482 -63.84 13.69 -10.46
N LYS A 483 -63.95 14.41 -11.59
CA LYS A 483 -64.01 15.89 -11.59
C LYS A 483 -65.37 16.32 -11.04
N VAL A 484 -65.41 16.88 -9.84
CA VAL A 484 -66.63 17.47 -9.28
C VAL A 484 -66.78 18.91 -9.76
N SER A 485 -67.91 19.21 -10.41
CA SER A 485 -68.32 20.59 -10.77
C SER A 485 -68.74 21.36 -9.50
N PRO A 486 -68.49 22.67 -9.40
CA PRO A 486 -68.82 23.44 -8.20
C PRO A 486 -70.34 23.69 -8.10
N LYS A 487 -70.94 23.43 -6.93
CA LYS A 487 -72.29 23.91 -6.54
C LYS A 487 -72.12 25.01 -5.46
N PRO A 488 -72.98 26.06 -5.43
CA PRO A 488 -72.71 27.28 -4.68
C PRO A 488 -72.97 27.11 -3.19
N ASN A 489 -72.13 27.77 -2.39
CA ASN A 489 -72.15 27.71 -0.93
C ASN A 489 -73.18 28.71 -0.36
N PRO A 490 -74.00 28.34 0.65
CA PRO A 490 -74.80 29.29 1.41
C PRO A 490 -73.98 30.01 2.49
N THR A 491 -74.53 31.15 2.93
CA THR A 491 -74.03 32.17 3.86
C THR A 491 -73.64 31.63 5.26
N PRO A 492 -72.72 32.30 5.99
CA PRO A 492 -72.03 31.76 7.15
C PRO A 492 -72.76 32.00 8.48
N VAL A 493 -72.72 31.01 9.38
CA VAL A 493 -72.99 31.18 10.81
C VAL A 493 -71.71 30.89 11.60
N ASN A 494 -71.43 31.80 12.54
CA ASN A 494 -70.28 31.85 13.41
C ASN A 494 -70.27 30.71 14.46
N PRO A 495 -69.11 30.15 14.82
CA PRO A 495 -68.87 29.85 16.23
C PRO A 495 -67.49 30.27 16.77
N THR A 496 -67.54 30.66 18.05
CA THR A 496 -66.55 31.02 19.07
C THR A 496 -65.33 30.05 19.18
N PRO A 497 -64.14 30.50 19.65
CA PRO A 497 -62.85 29.95 19.23
C PRO A 497 -62.31 28.79 20.08
N ALA A 498 -61.66 27.83 19.40
CA ALA A 498 -60.83 26.78 19.97
C ALA A 498 -59.37 26.88 19.43
N PRO A 499 -58.37 26.30 20.11
CA PRO A 499 -57.02 26.86 20.23
C PRO A 499 -56.16 26.73 18.97
N LYS A 500 -55.41 27.80 18.70
CA LYS A 500 -54.49 28.02 17.57
C LYS A 500 -53.46 26.88 17.41
N PRO A 501 -53.46 26.13 16.29
CA PRO A 501 -52.29 25.39 15.86
C PRO A 501 -51.27 26.37 15.25
N THR A 502 -50.05 26.37 15.78
CA THR A 502 -48.90 27.08 15.17
C THR A 502 -48.58 26.51 13.77
N PRO A 503 -48.19 27.35 12.80
CA PRO A 503 -48.06 26.95 11.41
C PRO A 503 -46.85 26.05 11.17
N ASN A 504 -47.09 24.88 10.55
CA ASN A 504 -46.05 24.04 9.97
C ASN A 504 -45.74 24.58 8.56
N ASN A 505 -44.53 25.13 8.37
CA ASN A 505 -44.09 25.66 7.09
C ASN A 505 -43.69 24.50 6.15
N PRO A 506 -44.36 24.29 5.00
CA PRO A 506 -44.05 23.20 4.06
C PRO A 506 -42.72 23.38 3.30
N ASN A 507 -42.12 24.58 3.33
CA ASN A 507 -40.91 24.93 2.56
C ASN A 507 -39.60 24.87 3.36
N TRP A 508 -39.47 23.93 4.31
CA TRP A 508 -38.24 23.81 5.11
C TRP A 508 -37.20 22.89 4.46
N ASN A 509 -36.21 23.47 3.79
CA ASN A 509 -34.99 22.79 3.30
C ASN A 509 -33.74 23.58 3.75
N PRO A 510 -33.08 23.23 4.87
CA PRO A 510 -31.99 24.03 5.41
C PRO A 510 -30.67 23.77 4.65
N SER A 511 -30.34 24.63 3.69
CA SER A 511 -29.15 24.46 2.83
C SER A 511 -27.87 25.14 3.32
N ASP A 512 -27.88 26.26 4.05
CA ASP A 512 -26.67 26.83 4.66
C ASP A 512 -27.00 27.89 5.74
N PRO A 513 -26.45 27.83 6.97
CA PRO A 513 -26.61 28.91 7.97
C PRO A 513 -26.00 30.27 7.59
N ASN A 514 -25.31 30.41 6.44
CA ASN A 514 -24.73 31.68 5.96
C ASN A 514 -25.58 32.43 4.92
N HIS A 515 -26.68 31.87 4.42
CA HIS A 515 -27.58 32.59 3.50
C HIS A 515 -28.72 33.28 4.28
N LEU A 516 -28.78 34.61 4.22
CA LEU A 516 -29.79 35.40 4.92
C LEU A 516 -31.21 35.28 4.30
N ASN A 517 -31.34 34.80 3.06
CA ASN A 517 -32.62 34.74 2.34
C ASN A 517 -32.95 33.34 1.78
N GLY A 518 -32.84 32.30 2.61
CA GLY A 518 -33.19 30.92 2.22
C GLY A 518 -33.39 29.97 3.42
N THR A 519 -34.52 30.14 4.12
CA THR A 519 -35.23 29.17 5.00
C THR A 519 -34.43 28.38 6.07
N GLY A 520 -34.12 29.05 7.21
CA GLY A 520 -34.57 28.50 8.50
C GLY A 520 -33.55 27.96 9.53
N LEU A 521 -32.25 28.30 9.48
CA LEU A 521 -31.28 28.01 10.56
C LEU A 521 -30.70 29.29 11.20
N PRO A 522 -30.57 29.38 12.54
CA PRO A 522 -29.91 30.52 13.20
C PRO A 522 -28.42 30.63 12.85
N ASN A 523 -27.87 31.85 12.80
CA ASN A 523 -26.43 32.12 12.50
C ASN A 523 -25.41 31.41 13.43
N TYR A 524 -25.83 31.05 14.65
CA TYR A 524 -25.02 30.29 15.59
C TYR A 524 -24.95 28.80 15.23
N ALA A 525 -25.81 28.31 14.33
CA ALA A 525 -25.93 26.91 14.02
C ALA A 525 -24.70 26.39 13.27
N ALA A 526 -24.13 25.29 13.75
CA ALA A 526 -23.04 24.61 13.07
C ALA A 526 -23.49 24.06 11.70
N VAL A 527 -22.68 24.26 10.65
CA VAL A 527 -22.95 23.79 9.28
C VAL A 527 -22.89 22.26 9.22
N LYS A 528 -23.63 21.61 8.31
CA LYS A 528 -23.55 20.17 8.07
C LYS A 528 -22.09 19.77 7.77
N GLY A 529 -21.66 18.65 8.35
CA GLY A 529 -20.29 18.12 8.35
C GLY A 529 -19.35 18.75 9.39
N SER A 530 -19.72 19.88 10.03
CA SER A 530 -18.86 20.50 11.04
C SER A 530 -18.94 19.80 12.39
N ALA A 531 -17.85 19.86 13.15
CA ALA A 531 -17.78 19.27 14.48
C ALA A 531 -18.31 20.23 15.57
N VAL A 532 -19.17 19.72 16.43
CA VAL A 532 -19.68 20.36 17.66
C VAL A 532 -19.33 19.53 18.88
N TYR A 533 -19.33 20.14 20.06
CA TYR A 533 -19.06 19.44 21.32
C TYR A 533 -19.97 19.92 22.43
N ALA A 534 -20.30 19.00 23.34
CA ALA A 534 -21.19 19.30 24.47
C ALA A 534 -20.43 20.00 25.60
N THR A 535 -20.99 21.09 26.10
CA THR A 535 -20.47 21.89 27.21
C THR A 535 -21.18 21.61 28.54
N LYS A 536 -22.34 20.94 28.48
CA LYS A 536 -23.17 20.49 29.60
C LYS A 536 -23.57 19.03 29.38
N LYS A 537 -24.20 18.41 30.38
CA LYS A 537 -24.85 17.10 30.21
C LYS A 537 -25.90 17.20 29.10
N ILE A 538 -25.85 16.28 28.14
CA ILE A 538 -26.86 16.15 27.08
C ILE A 538 -27.23 14.68 26.91
N TYR A 539 -28.34 14.46 26.23
CA TYR A 539 -28.84 13.15 25.84
C TYR A 539 -28.95 13.10 24.31
N MET A 540 -28.70 11.94 23.74
CA MET A 540 -28.97 11.65 22.33
C MET A 540 -30.25 10.85 22.22
N TYR A 541 -31.06 11.19 21.22
CA TYR A 541 -32.37 10.60 20.98
C TYR A 541 -32.46 9.99 19.59
N LYS A 542 -33.32 8.98 19.43
CA LYS A 542 -33.64 8.36 18.13
C LYS A 542 -34.32 9.35 17.17
N HIS A 543 -35.10 10.32 17.69
CA HIS A 543 -35.81 11.33 16.91
C HIS A 543 -35.66 12.75 17.51
N GLY A 544 -35.91 13.79 16.72
CA GLY A 544 -35.73 15.21 17.10
C GLY A 544 -36.73 15.77 18.13
N ASN A 545 -37.79 15.04 18.46
CA ASN A 545 -38.80 15.47 19.43
C ASN A 545 -38.40 15.23 20.90
N PHE A 546 -37.34 14.46 21.16
CA PHE A 546 -36.74 14.22 22.48
C PHE A 546 -37.66 13.53 23.49
N LYS A 547 -38.50 12.57 23.05
CA LYS A 547 -39.26 11.72 23.96
C LYS A 547 -38.30 10.89 24.83
N LYS A 548 -38.55 10.82 26.15
CA LYS A 548 -37.70 10.11 27.11
C LYS A 548 -37.49 8.62 26.74
N SER A 549 -38.53 7.96 26.23
CA SER A 549 -38.49 6.58 25.74
C SER A 549 -37.57 6.37 24.53
N GLN A 550 -37.18 7.44 23.83
CA GLN A 550 -36.34 7.39 22.64
C GLN A 550 -34.88 7.75 22.92
N HIS A 551 -34.50 7.81 24.20
CA HIS A 551 -33.15 8.07 24.64
C HIS A 551 -32.21 6.90 24.29
N ILE A 552 -31.09 7.18 23.61
CA ILE A 552 -30.15 6.14 23.13
C ILE A 552 -28.72 6.29 23.67
N ALA A 553 -28.36 7.44 24.25
CA ALA A 553 -27.07 7.66 24.91
C ALA A 553 -27.05 8.91 25.81
N THR A 554 -26.43 8.79 27.00
CA THR A 554 -26.19 9.90 27.92
C THR A 554 -24.75 10.39 27.80
N TYR A 555 -24.57 11.71 27.73
CA TYR A 555 -23.26 12.36 27.69
C TYR A 555 -23.10 13.26 28.92
N PRO A 556 -22.33 12.85 29.94
CA PRO A 556 -22.12 13.65 31.14
C PRO A 556 -21.34 14.94 30.83
N LYS A 557 -21.42 15.91 31.74
CA LYS A 557 -20.59 17.12 31.68
C LYS A 557 -19.13 16.74 31.86
N GLN A 558 -18.26 17.20 30.97
CA GLN A 558 -16.83 16.86 30.95
C GLN A 558 -15.94 18.11 31.00
N LYS A 559 -14.71 17.93 31.51
CA LYS A 559 -13.62 18.92 31.36
C LYS A 559 -13.38 19.19 29.88
N ARG A 560 -12.97 20.42 29.52
CA ARG A 560 -12.90 20.89 28.10
C ARG A 560 -12.21 19.90 27.15
N ILE A 561 -11.06 19.36 27.54
CA ILE A 561 -10.27 18.40 26.77
C ILE A 561 -10.97 17.03 26.58
N ASN A 562 -11.94 16.69 27.42
CA ASN A 562 -12.66 15.42 27.42
C ASN A 562 -14.11 15.55 26.93
N ARG A 563 -14.53 16.76 26.55
CA ARG A 563 -15.91 16.99 26.09
C ARG A 563 -16.25 16.14 24.86
N PRO A 564 -17.44 15.51 24.84
CA PRO A 564 -17.84 14.63 23.75
C PRO A 564 -18.08 15.45 22.49
N MET A 565 -17.52 14.97 21.38
CA MET A 565 -17.62 15.57 20.05
C MET A 565 -18.61 14.83 19.17
N PHE A 566 -19.23 15.58 18.29
CA PHE A 566 -20.22 15.11 17.34
C PHE A 566 -20.00 15.78 15.99
N VAL A 567 -20.20 15.06 14.90
CA VAL A 567 -20.27 15.65 13.56
C VAL A 567 -21.74 15.88 13.23
N VAL A 568 -22.10 17.12 12.85
CA VAL A 568 -23.45 17.45 12.41
C VAL A 568 -23.70 16.80 11.05
N THR A 569 -24.68 15.92 10.95
CA THR A 569 -25.05 15.20 9.72
C THR A 569 -26.36 15.71 9.11
N GLY A 570 -27.08 16.56 9.84
CA GLY A 570 -28.30 17.22 9.38
C GLY A 570 -28.97 17.99 10.50
N TYR A 571 -30.21 18.43 10.25
CA TYR A 571 -30.99 19.25 11.16
C TYR A 571 -32.39 18.66 11.34
N ALA A 572 -33.03 19.00 12.45
CA ALA A 572 -34.45 18.78 12.67
C ALA A 572 -34.99 19.87 13.60
N ARG A 573 -36.32 20.00 13.68
CA ARG A 573 -36.99 20.80 14.71
C ARG A 573 -37.84 19.91 15.60
N SER A 574 -37.94 20.25 16.88
CA SER A 574 -38.95 19.66 17.77
C SER A 574 -40.36 20.15 17.38
N HIS A 575 -41.41 19.55 17.96
CA HIS A 575 -42.79 20.02 17.80
C HIS A 575 -42.96 21.52 18.11
N GLY A 576 -42.33 22.03 19.18
CA GLY A 576 -42.30 23.47 19.51
C GLY A 576 -41.27 24.29 18.72
N GLY A 577 -40.83 23.82 17.56
CA GLY A 577 -39.92 24.55 16.68
C GLY A 577 -38.45 24.60 17.10
N ALA A 578 -38.03 24.12 18.27
CA ALA A 578 -36.63 24.21 18.71
C ALA A 578 -35.68 23.39 17.82
N LEU A 579 -34.56 24.00 17.40
CA LEU A 579 -33.56 23.35 16.54
C LEU A 579 -32.86 22.16 17.24
N ARG A 580 -32.60 21.12 16.45
CA ARG A 580 -31.87 19.90 16.80
C ARG A 580 -30.83 19.60 15.74
N TYR A 581 -29.68 19.08 16.16
CA TYR A 581 -28.71 18.50 15.24
C TYR A 581 -28.96 17.01 15.11
N LYS A 582 -29.09 16.52 13.88
CA LYS A 582 -28.79 15.13 13.56
C LYS A 582 -27.28 14.99 13.56
N VAL A 583 -26.75 14.02 14.29
CA VAL A 583 -25.31 13.89 14.51
C VAL A 583 -24.81 12.45 14.44
N ARG A 584 -23.50 12.31 14.24
CA ARG A 584 -22.73 11.10 14.54
C ARG A 584 -21.76 11.38 15.70
N ASP A 585 -21.74 10.50 16.69
CA ASP A 585 -20.72 10.49 17.75
C ASP A 585 -19.34 10.15 17.18
N VAL A 586 -18.33 10.99 17.45
CA VAL A 586 -16.94 10.79 16.99
C VAL A 586 -15.94 10.64 18.13
N ASN A 587 -16.40 10.16 19.29
CA ASN A 587 -15.56 9.87 20.44
C ASN A 587 -15.11 8.39 20.37
N HIS A 588 -14.10 8.10 19.54
CA HIS A 588 -13.66 6.74 19.18
C HIS A 588 -13.36 5.80 20.37
N HIS A 589 -13.03 6.33 21.54
CA HIS A 589 -12.74 5.55 22.74
C HIS A 589 -13.98 5.33 23.66
N SER A 590 -15.18 5.69 23.20
CA SER A 590 -16.43 5.54 23.97
C SER A 590 -17.29 4.40 23.42
N LYS A 591 -18.06 3.74 24.29
CA LYS A 591 -19.12 2.77 23.90
C LYS A 591 -20.22 3.38 23.02
N THR A 592 -20.24 4.71 22.90
CA THR A 592 -21.17 5.46 22.04
C THR A 592 -20.56 5.85 20.70
N ALA A 593 -19.29 5.50 20.43
CA ALA A 593 -18.61 5.81 19.18
C ALA A 593 -19.44 5.37 17.96
N GLY A 594 -19.57 6.25 16.98
CA GLY A 594 -20.33 5.98 15.76
C GLY A 594 -21.85 6.07 15.90
N LYS A 595 -22.42 6.11 17.11
CA LYS A 595 -23.88 6.22 17.30
C LYS A 595 -24.42 7.46 16.58
N ARG A 596 -25.55 7.27 15.91
CA ARG A 596 -26.28 8.32 15.18
C ARG A 596 -27.58 8.62 15.90
N GLY A 597 -27.92 9.90 15.96
CA GLY A 597 -29.17 10.34 16.59
C GLY A 597 -29.29 11.86 16.60
N TYR A 598 -30.15 12.37 17.47
CA TYR A 598 -30.46 13.79 17.57
C TYR A 598 -29.99 14.34 18.92
N ILE A 599 -29.28 15.47 18.90
CA ILE A 599 -28.85 16.23 20.08
C ILE A 599 -29.32 17.69 20.00
N THR A 600 -29.35 18.37 21.16
CA THR A 600 -29.81 19.76 21.22
C THR A 600 -28.88 20.66 20.42
N ALA A 601 -29.44 21.58 19.61
CA ALA A 601 -28.66 22.63 18.95
C ALA A 601 -28.56 23.92 19.80
N ASN A 602 -29.04 23.88 21.05
CA ASN A 602 -29.00 25.04 21.94
C ASN A 602 -27.54 25.38 22.30
N ARG A 603 -27.11 26.61 21.97
CA ARG A 603 -25.75 27.13 22.24
C ARG A 603 -25.33 27.09 23.71
N LYS A 604 -26.28 27.01 24.65
CA LYS A 604 -26.00 26.81 26.09
C LYS A 604 -25.49 25.40 26.42
N TYR A 605 -25.68 24.44 25.52
CA TYR A 605 -25.34 23.03 25.70
C TYR A 605 -24.33 22.54 24.67
N VAL A 606 -24.47 22.94 23.41
CA VAL A 606 -23.64 22.44 22.30
C VAL A 606 -23.08 23.63 21.52
N VAL A 607 -21.77 23.63 21.27
CA VAL A 607 -21.09 24.70 20.55
C VAL A 607 -20.09 24.14 19.52
N ARG A 608 -19.71 24.94 18.51
CA ARG A 608 -18.71 24.56 17.49
C ARG A 608 -17.36 24.24 18.10
N VAL A 609 -16.72 23.14 17.68
CA VAL A 609 -15.39 22.69 18.15
C VAL A 609 -14.29 23.67 17.76
N TYR A 610 -14.38 24.28 16.59
CA TYR A 610 -13.37 25.22 16.08
C TYR A 610 -13.74 26.67 16.42
N TYR A 611 -12.75 27.48 16.80
CA TYR A 611 -12.93 28.93 16.91
C TYR A 611 -13.29 29.55 15.54
N GLN A 612 -14.06 30.64 15.54
CA GLN A 612 -14.48 31.35 14.31
C GLN A 612 -13.87 32.75 14.22
N SER A 613 -13.12 33.17 15.22
CA SER A 613 -12.55 34.51 15.32
C SER A 613 -11.18 34.46 15.99
N VAL A 614 -10.38 35.51 15.78
CA VAL A 614 -9.12 35.74 16.47
C VAL A 614 -9.40 36.22 17.91
N PRO A 615 -8.65 35.77 18.93
CA PRO A 615 -8.77 36.32 20.28
C PRO A 615 -8.47 37.82 20.32
N LYS A 616 -9.18 38.58 21.17
CA LYS A 616 -8.98 40.05 21.33
C LYS A 616 -7.50 40.43 21.53
N LYS A 617 -6.76 39.68 22.35
CA LYS A 617 -5.33 39.90 22.63
C LYS A 617 -4.37 39.21 21.63
N LYS A 618 -4.89 38.66 20.52
CA LYS A 618 -4.12 37.90 19.51
C LYS A 618 -3.24 36.80 20.11
N LEU A 619 -3.67 36.20 21.23
CA LEU A 619 -2.92 35.20 21.99
C LEU A 619 -3.78 33.97 22.25
N ILE A 620 -3.19 32.78 22.06
CA ILE A 620 -3.77 31.49 22.44
C ILE A 620 -2.80 30.71 23.32
N THR A 621 -3.32 29.80 24.14
CA THR A 621 -2.55 28.84 24.94
C THR A 621 -2.81 27.42 24.46
N VAL A 622 -1.77 26.60 24.34
CA VAL A 622 -1.88 25.17 24.00
C VAL A 622 -2.32 24.40 25.25
N ILE A 623 -3.47 23.71 25.16
CA ILE A 623 -4.05 22.97 26.30
C ILE A 623 -4.04 21.46 26.10
N ASN A 624 -3.73 20.97 24.89
CA ASN A 624 -3.62 19.55 24.62
C ASN A 624 -2.48 18.92 25.44
N LEU A 625 -2.73 17.77 26.07
CA LEU A 625 -1.72 17.04 26.86
C LEU A 625 -0.48 16.68 26.04
N LYS A 626 -0.69 16.27 24.77
CA LYS A 626 0.40 15.93 23.83
C LYS A 626 1.00 17.15 23.10
N GLY A 627 0.60 18.37 23.46
CA GLY A 627 0.97 19.57 22.72
C GLY A 627 0.28 19.70 21.36
N VAL A 628 0.70 20.66 20.54
CA VAL A 628 0.17 20.94 19.20
C VAL A 628 1.33 21.26 18.26
N HIS A 629 1.28 20.75 17.04
CA HIS A 629 2.24 21.10 16.00
C HIS A 629 1.81 22.34 15.20
N ALA A 630 2.79 23.13 14.79
CA ALA A 630 2.69 24.12 13.73
C ALA A 630 3.15 23.55 12.39
N TYR A 631 2.54 24.04 11.32
CA TYR A 631 2.67 23.51 9.97
C TYR A 631 2.89 24.64 8.96
N LYS A 632 3.60 24.35 7.86
CA LYS A 632 3.82 25.33 6.79
C LYS A 632 2.52 25.66 6.05
N ASN A 633 1.64 24.66 5.88
CA ASN A 633 0.44 24.78 5.06
C ASN A 633 -0.86 24.88 5.90
N LYS A 634 -1.86 25.62 5.40
CA LYS A 634 -3.18 25.80 6.06
C LYS A 634 -3.99 24.51 6.21
N ASN A 635 -3.70 23.47 5.44
CA ASN A 635 -4.28 22.13 5.59
C ASN A 635 -3.62 21.28 6.69
N LEU A 636 -2.64 21.83 7.41
CA LEU A 636 -1.82 21.16 8.44
C LEU A 636 -0.94 20.03 7.90
N THR A 637 -0.32 20.25 6.73
CA THR A 637 0.77 19.41 6.21
C THR A 637 2.10 20.13 6.28
N LYS A 638 3.21 19.37 6.17
CA LYS A 638 4.59 19.85 6.34
C LYS A 638 4.79 20.46 7.74
N GLN A 639 4.87 19.60 8.74
CA GLN A 639 5.11 19.98 10.13
C GLN A 639 6.43 20.76 10.25
N VAL A 640 6.43 21.83 11.05
CA VAL A 640 7.58 22.73 11.23
C VAL A 640 8.06 22.73 12.68
N LYS A 641 7.14 22.80 13.64
CA LYS A 641 7.50 22.95 15.06
C LYS A 641 6.47 22.30 15.97
N HIS A 642 6.88 21.77 17.10
CA HIS A 642 5.99 21.29 18.16
C HIS A 642 5.92 22.29 19.32
N PHE A 643 4.72 22.51 19.85
CA PHE A 643 4.48 23.33 21.03
C PHE A 643 3.90 22.47 22.15
N LYS A 644 4.57 22.47 23.31
CA LYS A 644 4.11 21.76 24.51
C LYS A 644 2.86 22.41 25.11
N LYS A 645 2.16 21.65 25.97
CA LYS A 645 1.08 22.20 26.80
C LYS A 645 1.57 23.42 27.59
N GLY A 646 0.77 24.48 27.67
CA GLY A 646 1.11 25.75 28.31
C GLY A 646 1.85 26.74 27.41
N SER A 647 2.24 26.35 26.18
CA SER A 647 2.83 27.30 25.23
C SER A 647 1.84 28.40 24.82
N HIS A 648 2.31 29.64 24.86
CA HIS A 648 1.56 30.83 24.46
C HIS A 648 1.93 31.24 23.04
N LEU A 649 0.97 31.28 22.13
CA LEU A 649 1.20 31.52 20.70
C LEU A 649 0.50 32.81 20.26
N ARG A 650 1.24 33.68 19.55
CA ARG A 650 0.68 34.90 18.95
C ARG A 650 0.04 34.56 17.60
N VAL A 651 -1.19 35.02 17.42
CA VAL A 651 -2.03 34.73 16.25
C VAL A 651 -2.17 35.98 15.39
N LYS A 652 -1.85 35.87 14.10
CA LYS A 652 -2.02 36.93 13.11
C LYS A 652 -3.47 37.00 12.61
N LYS A 653 -4.00 35.87 12.14
CA LYS A 653 -5.37 35.74 11.62
C LYS A 653 -5.92 34.33 11.81
N ILE A 654 -7.23 34.18 11.64
CA ILE A 654 -7.89 32.88 11.55
C ILE A 654 -8.20 32.57 10.09
N VAL A 655 -7.94 31.34 9.66
CA VAL A 655 -8.11 30.90 8.26
C VAL A 655 -9.04 29.70 8.23
N LYS A 656 -10.00 29.70 7.29
CA LYS A 656 -10.90 28.58 7.03
C LYS A 656 -10.24 27.59 6.07
N TRP A 657 -10.35 26.30 6.39
CA TRP A 657 -9.97 25.19 5.51
C TRP A 657 -11.08 24.14 5.59
N ASN A 658 -11.88 24.06 4.52
CA ASN A 658 -13.13 23.29 4.46
C ASN A 658 -14.05 23.64 5.64
N LEU A 659 -14.43 22.65 6.46
CA LEU A 659 -15.34 22.80 7.61
C LEU A 659 -14.62 23.12 8.93
N THR A 660 -13.34 23.43 8.87
CA THR A 660 -12.48 23.63 10.05
C THR A 660 -11.71 24.95 9.94
N THR A 661 -11.17 25.42 11.06
CA THR A 661 -10.36 26.66 11.08
C THR A 661 -8.98 26.43 11.67
N ARG A 662 -8.03 27.29 11.29
CA ARG A 662 -6.64 27.34 11.76
C ARG A 662 -6.31 28.74 12.24
N TYR A 663 -5.42 28.83 13.20
CA TYR A 663 -4.74 30.08 13.50
C TYR A 663 -3.45 30.12 12.69
N GLN A 664 -3.28 31.20 11.92
CA GLN A 664 -1.96 31.53 11.38
C GLN A 664 -1.20 32.29 12.46
N LEU A 665 -0.02 31.80 12.81
CA LEU A 665 0.89 32.44 13.75
C LEU A 665 1.59 33.63 13.09
N THR A 666 2.27 34.46 13.89
CA THR A 666 2.99 35.64 13.39
C THR A 666 4.14 35.31 12.45
N ASP A 667 4.74 34.13 12.59
CA ASP A 667 5.79 33.58 11.71
C ASP A 667 5.24 32.97 10.40
N GLY A 668 3.93 33.07 10.15
CA GLY A 668 3.29 32.56 8.94
C GLY A 668 2.86 31.09 9.00
N THR A 669 3.29 30.32 10.00
CA THR A 669 2.89 28.92 10.20
C THR A 669 1.47 28.77 10.73
N TYR A 670 0.90 27.57 10.64
CA TYR A 670 -0.50 27.29 11.00
C TYR A 670 -0.61 26.29 12.14
N VAL A 671 -1.47 26.56 13.11
CA VAL A 671 -1.87 25.63 14.17
C VAL A 671 -3.39 25.42 14.16
N THR A 672 -3.85 24.31 14.72
CA THR A 672 -5.29 24.03 14.85
C THR A 672 -6.01 25.09 15.69
N ALA A 673 -7.22 25.49 15.28
CA ALA A 673 -8.10 26.34 16.09
C ALA A 673 -9.16 25.52 16.86
N ASN A 674 -8.89 24.23 17.09
CA ASN A 674 -9.75 23.32 17.85
C ASN A 674 -9.74 23.68 19.35
N LYS A 675 -10.92 23.98 19.92
CA LYS A 675 -11.15 24.40 21.31
C LYS A 675 -10.81 23.33 22.37
N LYS A 676 -10.56 22.08 21.96
CA LYS A 676 -10.04 21.03 22.85
C LYS A 676 -8.51 21.00 22.89
N LEU A 677 -7.85 21.60 21.91
CA LEU A 677 -6.39 21.57 21.76
C LEU A 677 -5.73 22.91 22.10
N VAL A 678 -6.43 24.02 21.84
CA VAL A 678 -5.99 25.38 22.16
C VAL A 678 -7.12 26.19 22.82
N ILE A 679 -6.77 27.22 23.58
CA ILE A 679 -7.72 28.15 24.20
C ILE A 679 -7.28 29.60 23.95
N GLN A 680 -8.25 30.50 23.76
CA GLN A 680 -7.99 31.93 23.59
C GLN A 680 -7.59 32.59 24.92
N GLY A 681 -6.50 33.37 24.92
CA GLY A 681 -5.95 34.04 26.10
C GLY A 681 -4.78 33.30 26.76
N LYS A 682 -4.32 33.82 27.91
CA LYS A 682 -3.43 33.10 28.84
C LYS A 682 -4.31 32.16 29.68
N TYR A 683 -3.95 30.89 29.76
CA TYR A 683 -4.73 29.86 30.48
C TYR A 683 -3.84 28.98 31.32
#